data_AF-A0A7Y2GN20-F1
#
_entry.id   AF-A0A7Y2GN20-F1
#
_cell.length_a   1.000
_cell.length_b   1.000
_cell.length_c   1.000
_cell.angle_alpha   90.00
_cell.angle_beta   90.00
_cell.angle_gamma   90.00
#
_symmetry.space_group_name_H-M   'P 1'
#
loop_
_entity.id
_entity.type
_entity.pdbx_description
1 polymer ?
#
loop_
_entity_poly.entity_id
_entity_poly.type
_entity_poly.pdbx_seq_one_letter_code
_entity_poly.pdbx_strand_id
1 'polypeptide(L)'
;KIAQYGVSISQLNNAVQMAFAGKSAGVIFEGEKRFDMVVRLTEANRRDIDDVRNLFINLPNGSQIPLRELATIEYRPGPMQISRDNTNRRTYVGVNVRGRDVESLVNEIKQKLDAQLELPSGYFIRYGGAFENLERASKKLQTVVPIALLLIFILIYFALKSLPQTFMIYLAIPMATIGGVFALWLRDMPFSISAGVGFIVLFGVAVLNGLVMISGLNELKEEGVTNLKDRITEGTKRRIRPIMLTAFTDILGFLPMAISASAGAEVQRPLATVVIGGLITSTLLTLFILPIFYQWVEKRSAKFTVKKKWVTATAVVCLLFTSGMMGAQEVQQDSLPSITLEQAVAISKENYPLLKTNRLEIDKQAALKANAYDFGNTQVFTGGEEINDGQGIYTTVGVGQQNIDLFGIGAKKRLQKQRVQLAEAAYGLSELQVEREVKKAWSESFQAKQRLILYKELDSIYQRFSTAIELNLEVQAISRLEFASAKNQALQIRNKLRQAESDFAIALQRLNLWLVSETVYTVPNELNESGLTVLGTDFQLEEHPELMLSQKRLSETEANLNAARADLLPKLNLQGGLQKVNGDSGFYTYQAGVSVPLFSGPERGRKKAAKIEREIAETNTAFKEKQLRSEYAQALRTYQKWRSSWQFYRNEAIPLAEEQRKGALFAYTEGAVDYAAFTQIIRDAINTEMDALEALDNYLKSVFELQYYTL
;
A
#
# COMPACT_ATOMS: atom_id res chain seq x y z
N LYS A 1 -46.41 31.30 -10.41
CA LYS A 1 -47.31 30.61 -11.37
C LYS A 1 -47.98 29.39 -10.74
N ILE A 2 -47.26 28.31 -10.43
CA ILE A 2 -47.85 27.08 -9.85
C ILE A 2 -48.74 27.34 -8.61
N ALA A 3 -48.23 28.10 -7.63
CA ALA A 3 -48.99 28.44 -6.42
C ALA A 3 -50.25 29.30 -6.67
N GLN A 4 -50.30 30.10 -7.75
CA GLN A 4 -51.46 30.94 -8.09
C GLN A 4 -52.65 30.11 -8.61
N TYR A 5 -52.37 28.93 -9.18
CA TYR A 5 -53.39 28.00 -9.67
C TYR A 5 -53.75 26.90 -8.65
N GLY A 6 -53.20 26.97 -7.43
CA GLY A 6 -53.50 26.02 -6.34
C GLY A 6 -52.99 24.59 -6.57
N VAL A 7 -52.06 24.38 -7.51
CA VAL A 7 -51.48 23.07 -7.83
C VAL A 7 -50.21 22.84 -7.02
N SER A 8 -49.97 21.62 -6.53
CA SER A 8 -48.71 21.29 -5.85
C SER A 8 -47.62 20.84 -6.82
N ILE A 9 -46.35 21.12 -6.47
CA ILE A 9 -45.18 20.68 -7.26
C ILE A 9 -45.14 19.14 -7.36
N SER A 10 -45.53 18.44 -6.28
CA SER A 10 -45.58 16.97 -6.27
C SER A 10 -46.62 16.43 -7.25
N GLN A 11 -47.81 17.03 -7.32
CA GLN A 11 -48.83 16.64 -8.31
C GLN A 11 -48.34 16.87 -9.74
N LEU A 12 -47.67 18.00 -9.99
CA LEU A 12 -47.12 18.32 -11.30
C LEU A 12 -46.06 17.31 -11.75
N ASN A 13 -45.11 17.00 -10.87
CA ASN A 13 -44.06 16.02 -11.15
C ASN A 13 -44.64 14.62 -11.38
N ASN A 14 -45.64 14.23 -10.58
CA ASN A 14 -46.34 12.95 -10.75
C ASN A 14 -47.07 12.88 -12.10
N ALA A 15 -47.72 13.96 -12.53
CA ALA A 15 -48.42 14.01 -13.81
C ALA A 15 -47.46 13.89 -14.99
N VAL A 16 -46.33 14.62 -14.96
CA VAL A 16 -45.29 14.55 -16.01
C VAL A 16 -44.62 13.18 -16.03
N GLN A 17 -44.28 12.62 -14.86
CA GLN A 17 -43.68 11.29 -14.75
C GLN A 17 -44.62 10.20 -15.28
N MET A 18 -45.88 10.24 -14.88
CA MET A 18 -46.90 9.29 -15.35
C MET A 18 -47.09 9.41 -16.86
N ALA A 19 -47.18 10.62 -17.41
CA ALA A 19 -47.41 10.84 -18.83
C ALA A 19 -46.24 10.36 -19.73
N PHE A 20 -44.99 10.65 -19.36
CA PHE A 20 -43.83 10.47 -20.25
C PHE A 20 -42.93 9.27 -19.88
N ALA A 21 -42.55 9.14 -18.60
CA ALA A 21 -41.69 8.05 -18.12
C ALA A 21 -42.49 6.76 -17.84
N GLY A 22 -43.77 6.91 -17.55
CA GLY A 22 -44.66 5.85 -17.09
C GLY A 22 -44.58 5.66 -15.58
N LYS A 23 -45.75 5.47 -14.96
CA LYS A 23 -45.86 5.18 -13.53
C LYS A 23 -46.49 3.81 -13.32
N SER A 24 -45.90 3.00 -12.45
CA SER A 24 -46.45 1.68 -12.11
C SER A 24 -47.85 1.84 -11.51
N ALA A 25 -48.83 1.19 -12.11
CA ALA A 25 -50.23 1.12 -11.69
C ALA A 25 -50.58 -0.27 -11.11
N GLY A 26 -49.64 -1.20 -11.14
CA GLY A 26 -49.81 -2.56 -10.65
C GLY A 26 -48.70 -3.48 -11.14
N VAL A 27 -48.84 -4.76 -10.81
CA VAL A 27 -47.95 -5.82 -11.30
C VAL A 27 -48.78 -6.84 -12.06
N ILE A 28 -48.25 -7.31 -13.18
CA ILE A 28 -48.81 -8.42 -13.94
C ILE A 28 -47.82 -9.57 -13.92
N PHE A 29 -48.33 -10.78 -13.75
CA PHE A 29 -47.55 -12.00 -13.77
C PHE A 29 -47.77 -12.71 -15.11
N GLU A 30 -46.68 -12.97 -15.83
CA GLU A 30 -46.68 -13.81 -17.02
C GLU A 30 -45.80 -15.04 -16.73
N GLY A 31 -46.46 -16.16 -16.39
CA GLY A 31 -45.77 -17.34 -15.86
C GLY A 31 -45.10 -17.05 -14.51
N GLU A 32 -43.81 -17.35 -14.39
CA GLU A 32 -42.99 -17.05 -13.20
C GLU A 32 -42.40 -15.63 -13.20
N LYS A 33 -42.59 -14.87 -14.29
CA LYS A 33 -41.99 -13.52 -14.43
C LYS A 33 -42.98 -12.45 -13.97
N ARG A 34 -42.49 -11.55 -13.12
CA ARG A 34 -43.22 -10.39 -12.59
C ARG A 34 -42.86 -9.14 -13.39
N PHE A 35 -43.86 -8.52 -14.01
CA PHE A 35 -43.71 -7.27 -14.75
C PHE A 35 -44.51 -6.14 -14.08
N ASP A 36 -43.95 -4.93 -14.09
CA ASP A 36 -44.69 -3.74 -13.67
C ASP A 36 -45.61 -3.28 -14.80
N MET A 37 -46.91 -3.14 -14.50
CA MET A 37 -47.87 -2.54 -15.41
C MET A 37 -47.76 -1.02 -15.28
N VAL A 38 -47.34 -0.33 -16.34
CA VAL A 38 -47.14 1.13 -16.33
C VAL A 38 -48.22 1.87 -17.11
N VAL A 39 -48.73 2.95 -16.54
CA VAL A 39 -49.63 3.90 -17.23
C VAL A 39 -48.77 5.03 -17.78
N ARG A 40 -48.93 5.31 -19.08
CA ARG A 40 -48.28 6.42 -19.81
C ARG A 40 -49.13 6.85 -21.01
N LEU A 41 -48.84 8.03 -21.56
CA LEU A 41 -49.47 8.50 -22.79
C LEU A 41 -49.07 7.62 -23.98
N THR A 42 -49.95 7.58 -24.99
CA THR A 42 -49.68 6.94 -26.26
C THR A 42 -48.44 7.55 -26.92
N GLU A 43 -47.74 6.76 -27.73
CA GLU A 43 -46.48 7.20 -28.33
C GLU A 43 -46.61 8.51 -29.13
N ALA A 44 -47.75 8.73 -29.80
CA ALA A 44 -48.02 9.95 -30.56
C ALA A 44 -48.01 11.24 -29.72
N ASN A 45 -48.24 11.15 -28.40
CA ASN A 45 -48.39 12.30 -27.50
C ASN A 45 -47.21 12.43 -26.53
N ARG A 46 -46.03 11.89 -26.86
CA ARG A 46 -44.83 11.95 -26.01
C ARG A 46 -43.50 12.00 -26.77
N ARG A 47 -43.51 12.40 -28.03
CA ARG A 47 -42.30 12.42 -28.87
C ARG A 47 -41.49 13.68 -28.68
N ASP A 48 -42.17 14.81 -28.56
CA ASP A 48 -41.54 16.12 -28.64
C ASP A 48 -41.74 16.94 -27.37
N ILE A 49 -40.87 17.94 -27.19
CA ILE A 49 -40.97 18.89 -26.06
C ILE A 49 -42.30 19.66 -26.07
N ASP A 50 -42.93 19.81 -27.24
CA ASP A 50 -44.23 20.44 -27.38
C ASP A 50 -45.36 19.58 -26.79
N ASP A 51 -45.23 18.26 -26.77
CA ASP A 51 -46.17 17.38 -26.05
C ASP A 51 -46.09 17.63 -24.54
N VAL A 52 -44.88 17.87 -24.02
CA VAL A 52 -44.67 18.22 -22.60
C VAL A 52 -45.31 19.56 -22.29
N ARG A 53 -45.16 20.56 -23.19
CA ARG A 53 -45.75 21.90 -23.04
C ARG A 53 -47.28 21.89 -23.07
N ASN A 54 -47.86 21.04 -23.90
CA ASN A 54 -49.31 20.93 -24.11
C ASN A 54 -49.98 19.91 -23.18
N LEU A 55 -49.23 19.29 -22.25
CA LEU A 55 -49.80 18.38 -21.26
C LEU A 55 -50.82 19.12 -20.38
N PHE A 56 -52.07 18.66 -20.38
CA PHE A 56 -53.13 19.23 -19.54
C PHE A 56 -53.00 18.77 -18.08
N ILE A 57 -53.05 19.75 -17.16
CA ILE A 57 -53.02 19.54 -15.72
C ILE A 57 -54.37 19.97 -15.13
N ASN A 58 -54.97 19.08 -14.33
CA ASN A 58 -56.23 19.36 -13.63
C ASN A 58 -55.99 20.34 -12.48
N LEU A 59 -56.80 21.39 -12.40
CA LEU A 59 -56.84 22.31 -11.26
C LEU A 59 -57.80 21.82 -10.17
N PRO A 60 -57.66 22.32 -8.93
CA PRO A 60 -58.59 22.01 -7.84
C PRO A 60 -60.05 22.39 -8.11
N ASN A 61 -60.29 23.35 -9.00
CA ASN A 61 -61.63 23.80 -9.42
C ASN A 61 -62.23 22.97 -10.58
N GLY A 62 -61.55 21.92 -11.03
CA GLY A 62 -62.00 21.02 -12.10
C GLY A 62 -61.69 21.48 -13.52
N SER A 63 -61.11 22.67 -13.73
CA SER A 63 -60.65 23.09 -15.06
C SER A 63 -59.28 22.48 -15.40
N GLN A 64 -58.91 22.49 -16.68
CA GLN A 64 -57.62 22.01 -17.17
C GLN A 64 -56.82 23.15 -17.79
N ILE A 65 -55.52 23.19 -17.50
CA ILE A 65 -54.58 24.13 -18.14
C ILE A 65 -53.35 23.40 -18.68
N PRO A 66 -52.77 23.85 -19.80
CA PRO A 66 -51.56 23.25 -20.33
C PRO A 66 -50.34 23.61 -19.47
N LEU A 67 -49.38 22.69 -19.37
CA LEU A 67 -48.19 22.80 -18.51
C LEU A 67 -47.36 24.07 -18.78
N ARG A 68 -47.37 24.58 -20.01
CA ARG A 68 -46.70 25.84 -20.39
C ARG A 68 -47.16 27.06 -19.59
N GLU A 69 -48.40 27.06 -19.09
CA GLU A 69 -48.92 28.17 -18.26
C GLU A 69 -48.39 28.09 -16.82
N LEU A 70 -47.96 26.90 -16.39
CA LEU A 70 -47.47 26.62 -15.05
C LEU A 70 -45.94 26.70 -14.94
N ALA A 71 -45.20 26.27 -15.97
CA ALA A 71 -43.74 26.18 -15.96
C ALA A 71 -43.12 26.48 -17.35
N THR A 72 -41.90 27.01 -17.33
CA THR A 72 -41.08 27.19 -18.54
C THR A 72 -40.37 25.88 -18.88
N ILE A 73 -40.51 25.41 -20.12
CA ILE A 73 -40.01 24.09 -20.56
C ILE A 73 -39.06 24.29 -21.74
N GLU A 74 -37.78 24.01 -21.50
CA GLU A 74 -36.67 24.25 -22.42
C GLU A 74 -35.66 23.11 -22.33
N TYR A 75 -34.96 22.83 -23.43
CA TYR A 75 -33.81 21.93 -23.42
C TYR A 75 -32.63 22.61 -22.72
N ARG A 76 -32.03 21.91 -21.74
CA ARG A 76 -30.78 22.34 -21.10
C ARG A 76 -29.74 21.22 -21.15
N PRO A 77 -28.46 21.54 -21.41
CA PRO A 77 -27.39 20.57 -21.30
C PRO A 77 -27.25 20.09 -19.84
N GLY A 78 -27.22 18.77 -19.65
CA GLY A 78 -27.06 18.12 -18.35
C GLY A 78 -26.25 16.83 -18.45
N PRO A 79 -25.58 16.38 -17.38
CA PRO A 79 -24.76 15.19 -17.43
C PRO A 79 -25.63 13.93 -17.56
N MET A 80 -25.48 13.21 -18.68
CA MET A 80 -26.19 11.95 -18.92
C MET A 80 -25.68 10.79 -18.05
N GLN A 81 -24.42 10.83 -17.60
CA GLN A 81 -23.79 9.80 -16.79
C GLN A 81 -22.66 10.39 -15.92
N ILE A 82 -22.55 9.94 -14.67
CA ILE A 82 -21.42 10.25 -13.79
C ILE A 82 -20.45 9.07 -13.80
N SER A 83 -19.38 9.19 -14.56
CA SER A 83 -18.29 8.22 -14.58
C SER A 83 -17.40 8.38 -13.34
N ARG A 84 -16.99 7.26 -12.74
CA ARG A 84 -16.12 7.25 -11.56
C ARG A 84 -14.92 6.34 -11.75
N ASP A 85 -13.83 6.67 -11.08
CA ASP A 85 -12.61 5.88 -11.00
C ASP A 85 -12.02 6.01 -9.60
N ASN A 86 -11.82 4.88 -8.92
CA ASN A 86 -11.41 4.83 -7.52
C ASN A 86 -12.23 5.81 -6.65
N THR A 87 -13.56 5.76 -6.79
CA THR A 87 -14.53 6.59 -6.04
C THR A 87 -14.55 8.08 -6.41
N ASN A 88 -13.60 8.57 -7.21
CA ASN A 88 -13.57 9.94 -7.70
C ASN A 88 -14.38 10.09 -9.01
N ARG A 89 -15.13 11.18 -9.16
CA ARG A 89 -15.79 11.50 -10.44
C ARG A 89 -14.70 11.79 -11.48
N ARG A 90 -14.79 11.18 -12.65
CA ARG A 90 -13.82 11.37 -13.73
C ARG A 90 -14.45 11.87 -15.02
N THR A 91 -13.69 12.67 -15.74
CA THR A 91 -13.83 12.92 -17.17
C THR A 91 -12.52 12.51 -17.84
N TYR A 92 -12.53 12.17 -19.13
CA TYR A 92 -11.32 11.72 -19.83
C TYR A 92 -11.19 12.41 -21.19
N VAL A 93 -9.93 12.60 -21.59
CA VAL A 93 -9.55 13.03 -22.94
C VAL A 93 -8.67 11.95 -23.52
N GLY A 94 -9.11 11.33 -24.62
CA GLY A 94 -8.36 10.26 -25.29
C GLY A 94 -7.41 10.83 -26.34
N VAL A 95 -6.16 10.36 -26.33
CA VAL A 95 -5.14 10.70 -27.34
C VAL A 95 -4.57 9.41 -27.91
N ASN A 96 -4.63 9.25 -29.23
CA ASN A 96 -4.01 8.13 -29.93
C ASN A 96 -2.63 8.55 -30.43
N VAL A 97 -1.62 7.69 -30.21
CA VAL A 97 -0.24 7.95 -30.62
C VAL A 97 0.02 7.27 -31.97
N ARG A 98 0.69 7.97 -32.88
CA ARG A 98 1.14 7.41 -34.16
C ARG A 98 2.55 7.90 -34.48
N GLY A 99 3.47 6.97 -34.75
CA GLY A 99 4.85 7.30 -35.12
C GLY A 99 5.70 7.90 -33.99
N ARG A 100 5.28 7.74 -32.73
CA ARG A 100 5.99 8.23 -31.54
C ARG A 100 5.80 7.28 -30.37
N ASP A 101 6.74 7.27 -29.43
CA ASP A 101 6.63 6.47 -28.21
C ASP A 101 5.66 7.09 -27.18
N VAL A 102 4.98 6.22 -26.43
CA VAL A 102 3.93 6.61 -25.48
C VAL A 102 4.49 7.40 -24.28
N GLU A 103 5.70 7.05 -23.83
CA GLU A 103 6.34 7.65 -22.66
C GLU A 103 6.75 9.11 -22.91
N SER A 104 7.45 9.37 -24.01
CA SER A 104 7.85 10.71 -24.47
C SER A 104 6.66 11.63 -24.65
N LEU A 105 5.58 11.13 -25.29
CA LEU A 105 4.37 11.93 -25.47
C LEU A 105 3.74 12.30 -24.13
N VAL A 106 3.58 11.35 -23.21
CA VAL A 106 2.96 11.63 -21.91
C VAL A 106 3.83 12.57 -21.08
N ASN A 107 5.15 12.44 -21.14
CA ASN A 107 6.06 13.35 -20.44
C ASN A 107 5.99 14.79 -21.00
N GLU A 108 5.85 14.95 -22.32
CA GLU A 108 5.59 16.26 -22.92
C GLU A 108 4.23 16.83 -22.51
N ILE A 109 3.18 15.99 -22.49
CA ILE A 109 1.84 16.41 -22.03
C ILE A 109 1.89 16.85 -20.57
N LYS A 110 2.57 16.09 -19.69
CA LYS A 110 2.79 16.48 -18.29
C LYS A 110 3.43 17.85 -18.18
N GLN A 111 4.57 18.04 -18.84
CA GLN A 111 5.28 19.33 -18.82
C GLN A 111 4.42 20.50 -19.32
N LYS A 112 3.66 20.31 -20.39
CA LYS A 112 2.79 21.35 -20.95
C LYS A 112 1.59 21.66 -20.04
N LEU A 113 0.95 20.63 -19.47
CA LEU A 113 -0.20 20.81 -18.60
C LEU A 113 0.20 21.42 -17.25
N ASP A 114 1.29 20.96 -16.65
CA ASP A 114 1.80 21.52 -15.39
C ASP A 114 2.20 23.00 -15.53
N ALA A 115 2.64 23.42 -16.73
CA ALA A 115 3.03 24.81 -17.01
C ALA A 115 1.86 25.73 -17.39
N GLN A 116 0.78 25.21 -17.99
CA GLN A 116 -0.25 26.03 -18.64
C GLN A 116 -1.66 25.83 -18.08
N LEU A 117 -1.91 24.80 -17.27
CA LEU A 117 -3.25 24.45 -16.79
C LEU A 117 -3.35 24.55 -15.26
N GLU A 118 -4.02 25.59 -14.78
CA GLU A 118 -4.43 25.70 -13.39
C GLU A 118 -5.79 25.03 -13.16
N LEU A 119 -5.82 24.01 -12.30
CA LEU A 119 -7.07 23.31 -11.94
C LEU A 119 -7.67 23.87 -10.65
N PRO A 120 -9.01 23.99 -10.54
CA PRO A 120 -9.68 24.34 -9.29
C PRO A 120 -9.36 23.32 -8.19
N SER A 121 -9.41 23.76 -6.92
CA SER A 121 -9.17 22.89 -5.76
C SER A 121 -10.08 21.66 -5.79
N GLY A 122 -9.48 20.48 -5.62
CA GLY A 122 -10.18 19.18 -5.63
C GLY A 122 -10.16 18.44 -6.98
N TYR A 123 -9.62 19.05 -8.04
CA TYR A 123 -9.39 18.39 -9.32
C TYR A 123 -7.92 17.96 -9.45
N PHE A 124 -7.67 16.78 -10.02
CA PHE A 124 -6.34 16.28 -10.31
C PHE A 124 -6.34 15.51 -11.63
N ILE A 125 -5.19 15.45 -12.28
CA ILE A 125 -5.00 14.73 -13.56
C ILE A 125 -4.40 13.35 -13.25
N ARG A 126 -4.92 12.30 -13.89
CA ARG A 126 -4.30 10.97 -13.92
C ARG A 126 -4.07 10.54 -15.36
N TYR A 127 -2.88 10.04 -15.64
CA TYR A 127 -2.49 9.52 -16.95
C TYR A 127 -2.71 8.00 -16.97
N GLY A 128 -3.80 7.57 -17.60
CA GLY A 128 -4.19 6.16 -17.67
C GLY A 128 -3.92 5.51 -19.03
N GLY A 129 -4.34 4.25 -19.18
CA GLY A 129 -4.30 3.53 -20.46
C GLY A 129 -2.94 2.87 -20.74
N ALA A 130 -2.42 3.02 -21.96
CA ALA A 130 -1.16 2.36 -22.36
C ALA A 130 0.05 2.83 -21.53
N PHE A 131 0.07 4.07 -21.08
CA PHE A 131 1.13 4.61 -20.24
C PHE A 131 1.15 3.99 -18.84
N GLU A 132 -0.02 3.83 -18.20
CA GLU A 132 -0.14 3.14 -16.90
C GLU A 132 0.35 1.69 -17.00
N ASN A 133 0.00 1.00 -18.09
CA ASN A 133 0.48 -0.35 -18.34
C ASN A 133 2.01 -0.41 -18.51
N LEU A 134 2.60 0.58 -19.19
CA LEU A 134 4.05 0.73 -19.35
C LEU A 134 4.73 0.98 -18.00
N GLU A 135 4.21 1.90 -17.19
CA GLU A 135 4.75 2.21 -15.85
C GLU A 135 4.71 0.99 -14.92
N ARG A 136 3.56 0.31 -14.87
CA ARG A 136 3.37 -0.90 -14.07
C ARG A 136 4.33 -2.02 -14.51
N ALA A 137 4.49 -2.22 -15.81
CA ALA A 137 5.36 -3.26 -16.35
C ALA A 137 6.85 -2.93 -16.19
N SER A 138 7.25 -1.66 -16.40
CA SER A 138 8.61 -1.19 -16.19
C SER A 138 9.06 -1.40 -14.74
N LYS A 139 8.21 -1.03 -13.77
CA LYS A 139 8.45 -1.27 -12.34
C LYS A 139 8.64 -2.76 -12.03
N LYS A 140 7.86 -3.64 -12.67
CA LYS A 140 8.01 -5.09 -12.52
C LYS A 140 9.31 -5.59 -13.15
N LEU A 141 9.67 -5.15 -14.35
CA LEU A 141 10.92 -5.55 -15.02
C LEU A 141 12.17 -5.10 -14.25
N GLN A 142 12.14 -3.91 -13.63
CA GLN A 142 13.21 -3.43 -12.74
C GLN A 142 13.48 -4.39 -11.57
N THR A 143 12.47 -5.14 -11.11
CA THR A 143 12.65 -6.18 -10.07
C THR A 143 12.98 -7.55 -10.63
N VAL A 144 12.31 -7.98 -11.72
CA VAL A 144 12.43 -9.34 -12.24
C VAL A 144 13.75 -9.58 -12.97
N VAL A 145 14.26 -8.59 -13.72
CA VAL A 145 15.50 -8.74 -14.49
C VAL A 145 16.72 -8.97 -13.58
N PRO A 146 16.94 -8.20 -12.48
CA PRO A 146 18.03 -8.47 -11.54
C PRO A 146 17.92 -9.85 -10.87
N ILE A 147 16.72 -10.27 -10.48
CA ILE A 147 16.49 -11.59 -9.88
C ILE A 147 16.87 -12.69 -10.88
N ALA A 148 16.43 -12.59 -12.12
CA ALA A 148 16.75 -13.55 -13.17
C ALA A 148 18.27 -13.64 -13.42
N LEU A 149 18.95 -12.50 -13.51
CA LEU A 149 20.40 -12.43 -13.68
C LEU A 149 21.17 -13.06 -12.51
N LEU A 150 20.71 -12.82 -11.27
CA LEU A 150 21.28 -13.43 -10.07
C LEU A 150 21.09 -14.95 -10.05
N LEU A 151 19.88 -15.42 -10.39
CA LEU A 151 19.61 -16.87 -10.50
C LEU A 151 20.45 -17.53 -11.59
N ILE A 152 20.60 -16.89 -12.74
CA ILE A 152 21.48 -17.36 -13.82
C ILE A 152 22.93 -17.48 -13.32
N PHE A 153 23.44 -16.47 -12.61
CA PHE A 153 24.79 -16.52 -12.03
C PHE A 153 24.97 -17.71 -11.07
N ILE A 154 24.01 -17.92 -10.16
CA ILE A 154 24.01 -19.04 -9.21
C ILE A 154 23.99 -20.39 -9.94
N LEU A 155 23.15 -20.54 -10.96
CA LEU A 155 23.06 -21.77 -11.73
C LEU A 155 24.36 -22.10 -12.47
N ILE A 156 25.01 -21.09 -13.07
CA ILE A 156 26.33 -21.29 -13.71
C ILE A 156 27.37 -21.71 -12.66
N TYR A 157 27.37 -21.07 -11.49
CA TYR A 157 28.29 -21.42 -10.41
C TYR A 157 28.10 -22.87 -9.96
N PHE A 158 26.87 -23.34 -9.79
CA PHE A 158 26.62 -24.75 -9.45
C PHE A 158 27.02 -25.72 -10.56
N ALA A 159 26.84 -25.34 -11.83
CA ALA A 159 27.23 -26.17 -12.96
C ALA A 159 28.76 -26.34 -13.09
N LEU A 160 29.54 -25.29 -12.83
CA LEU A 160 30.99 -25.30 -13.05
C LEU A 160 31.84 -25.40 -11.78
N LYS A 161 31.25 -25.15 -10.60
CA LYS A 161 31.94 -25.10 -9.29
C LYS A 161 33.19 -24.21 -9.29
N SER A 162 33.23 -23.20 -10.16
CA SER A 162 34.40 -22.35 -10.40
C SER A 162 33.99 -20.90 -10.64
N LEU A 163 34.30 -20.02 -9.70
CA LEU A 163 33.98 -18.58 -9.80
C LEU A 163 34.62 -17.89 -11.02
N PRO A 164 35.92 -18.10 -11.34
CA PRO A 164 36.53 -17.48 -12.52
C PRO A 164 35.82 -17.86 -13.82
N GLN A 165 35.47 -19.14 -13.97
CA GLN A 165 34.77 -19.63 -15.16
C GLN A 165 33.30 -19.15 -15.20
N THR A 166 32.66 -19.01 -14.04
CA THR A 166 31.32 -18.41 -13.92
C THR A 166 31.30 -16.98 -14.43
N PHE A 167 32.24 -16.13 -13.99
CA PHE A 167 32.35 -14.75 -14.45
C PHE A 167 32.64 -14.65 -15.96
N MET A 168 33.45 -15.56 -16.51
CA MET A 168 33.73 -15.58 -17.93
C MET A 168 32.47 -15.80 -18.78
N ILE A 169 31.61 -16.74 -18.38
CA ILE A 169 30.33 -16.97 -19.07
C ILE A 169 29.38 -15.81 -18.82
N TYR A 170 29.35 -15.27 -17.60
CA TYR A 170 28.48 -14.16 -17.25
C TYR A 170 28.79 -12.89 -18.06
N LEU A 171 30.04 -12.70 -18.48
CA LEU A 171 30.44 -11.61 -19.39
C LEU A 171 29.79 -11.70 -20.78
N ALA A 172 29.29 -12.87 -21.18
CA ALA A 172 28.53 -13.02 -22.42
C ALA A 172 27.18 -12.29 -22.38
N ILE A 173 26.61 -12.06 -21.19
CA ILE A 173 25.30 -11.42 -21.03
C ILE A 173 25.32 -9.95 -21.49
N PRO A 174 26.19 -9.06 -20.97
CA PRO A 174 26.30 -7.70 -21.49
C PRO A 174 26.59 -7.66 -22.99
N MET A 175 27.38 -8.59 -23.49
CA MET A 175 27.72 -8.62 -24.92
C MET A 175 26.54 -9.02 -25.80
N ALA A 176 25.72 -9.97 -25.34
CA ALA A 176 24.46 -10.30 -25.99
C ALA A 176 23.48 -9.10 -25.97
N THR A 177 23.43 -8.32 -24.87
CA THR A 177 22.58 -7.13 -24.82
C THR A 177 22.92 -6.12 -25.91
N ILE A 178 24.21 -5.91 -26.21
CA ILE A 178 24.66 -4.97 -27.23
C ILE A 178 24.07 -5.35 -28.60
N GLY A 179 24.10 -6.63 -28.98
CA GLY A 179 23.50 -7.08 -30.24
C GLY A 179 21.98 -6.97 -30.26
N GLY A 180 21.31 -7.24 -29.13
CA GLY A 180 19.86 -7.08 -29.02
C GLY A 180 19.41 -5.62 -29.13
N VAL A 181 20.11 -4.69 -28.47
CA VAL A 181 19.86 -3.24 -28.55
C VAL A 181 20.17 -2.72 -29.94
N PHE A 182 21.29 -3.14 -30.54
CA PHE A 182 21.66 -2.74 -31.90
C PHE A 182 20.62 -3.21 -32.93
N ALA A 183 20.08 -4.42 -32.79
CA ALA A 183 19.04 -4.93 -33.69
C ALA A 183 17.70 -4.20 -33.54
N LEU A 184 17.32 -3.78 -32.33
CA LEU A 184 16.14 -2.93 -32.13
C LEU A 184 16.33 -1.56 -32.77
N TRP A 185 17.50 -0.95 -32.56
CA TRP A 185 17.84 0.35 -33.12
C TRP A 185 17.84 0.33 -34.65
N LEU A 186 18.47 -0.69 -35.26
CA LEU A 186 18.51 -0.86 -36.72
C LEU A 186 17.11 -1.01 -37.35
N ARG A 187 16.11 -1.44 -36.57
CA ARG A 187 14.74 -1.66 -37.03
C ARG A 187 13.77 -0.56 -36.58
N ASP A 188 14.28 0.53 -36.00
CA ASP A 188 13.48 1.63 -35.44
C ASP A 188 12.38 1.16 -34.47
N MET A 189 12.67 0.11 -33.70
CA MET A 189 11.75 -0.43 -32.71
C MET A 189 12.09 0.08 -31.31
N PRO A 190 11.17 0.79 -30.62
CA PRO A 190 11.42 1.25 -29.26
C PRO A 190 11.52 0.07 -28.28
N PHE A 191 12.14 0.32 -27.13
CA PHE A 191 12.17 -0.67 -26.05
C PHE A 191 10.75 -0.89 -25.52
N SER A 192 10.20 -2.07 -25.77
CA SER A 192 8.88 -2.50 -25.30
C SER A 192 9.00 -3.58 -24.23
N ILE A 193 7.91 -3.86 -23.52
CA ILE A 193 7.85 -4.94 -22.52
C ILE A 193 8.24 -6.29 -23.18
N SER A 194 7.77 -6.53 -24.39
CA SER A 194 8.08 -7.74 -25.16
C SER A 194 9.57 -7.84 -25.52
N ALA A 195 10.22 -6.71 -25.81
CA ALA A 195 11.67 -6.66 -25.96
C ALA A 195 12.39 -6.99 -24.65
N GLY A 196 11.90 -6.49 -23.51
CA GLY A 196 12.42 -6.83 -22.17
C GLY A 196 12.37 -8.32 -21.87
N VAL A 197 11.27 -9.00 -22.19
CA VAL A 197 11.16 -10.47 -22.10
C VAL A 197 12.14 -11.15 -23.06
N GLY A 198 12.30 -10.63 -24.27
CA GLY A 198 13.30 -11.09 -25.24
C GLY A 198 14.73 -11.07 -24.69
N PHE A 199 15.11 -10.03 -23.92
CA PHE A 199 16.41 -9.98 -23.26
C PHE A 199 16.59 -11.08 -22.20
N ILE A 200 15.56 -11.39 -21.41
CA ILE A 200 15.62 -12.48 -20.42
C ILE A 200 15.85 -13.83 -21.11
N VAL A 201 15.12 -14.10 -22.19
CA VAL A 201 15.31 -15.31 -23.02
C VAL A 201 16.72 -15.36 -23.59
N LEU A 202 17.17 -14.24 -24.16
CA LEU A 202 18.53 -14.11 -24.70
C LEU A 202 19.61 -14.41 -23.65
N PHE A 203 19.45 -13.96 -22.40
CA PHE A 203 20.43 -14.25 -21.34
C PHE A 203 20.56 -15.74 -21.07
N GLY A 204 19.44 -16.46 -21.00
CA GLY A 204 19.46 -17.91 -20.80
C GLY A 204 20.17 -18.64 -21.93
N VAL A 205 19.84 -18.31 -23.18
CA VAL A 205 20.44 -18.96 -24.35
C VAL A 205 21.91 -18.60 -24.53
N ALA A 206 22.29 -17.33 -24.32
CA ALA A 206 23.69 -16.89 -24.37
C ALA A 206 24.56 -17.63 -23.36
N VAL A 207 24.05 -17.81 -22.13
CA VAL A 207 24.73 -18.55 -21.07
C VAL A 207 24.85 -20.03 -21.38
N LEU A 208 23.82 -20.66 -21.95
CA LEU A 208 23.86 -22.06 -22.35
C LEU A 208 25.01 -22.33 -23.34
N ASN A 209 25.14 -21.49 -24.36
CA ASN A 209 26.22 -21.60 -25.34
C ASN A 209 27.61 -21.46 -24.69
N GLY A 210 27.77 -20.49 -23.78
CA GLY A 210 29.01 -20.31 -23.01
C GLY A 210 29.33 -21.50 -22.10
N LEU A 211 28.32 -22.06 -21.43
CA LEU A 211 28.45 -23.21 -20.55
C LEU A 211 28.89 -24.46 -21.31
N VAL A 212 28.28 -24.74 -22.47
CA VAL A 212 28.64 -25.88 -23.33
C VAL A 212 30.10 -25.81 -23.78
N MET A 213 30.59 -24.60 -24.11
CA MET A 213 32.00 -24.41 -24.48
C MET A 213 32.95 -24.66 -23.31
N ILE A 214 32.73 -24.03 -22.16
CA ILE A 214 33.60 -24.20 -20.97
C ILE A 214 33.57 -25.63 -20.44
N SER A 215 32.40 -26.25 -20.38
CA SER A 215 32.26 -27.64 -19.92
C SER A 215 33.04 -28.58 -20.83
N GLY A 216 33.01 -28.39 -22.15
CA GLY A 216 33.80 -29.19 -23.07
C GLY A 216 35.31 -28.99 -22.94
N LEU A 217 35.75 -27.77 -22.60
CA LEU A 217 37.16 -27.51 -22.29
C LEU A 217 37.59 -28.17 -20.97
N ASN A 218 36.72 -28.20 -19.96
CA ASN A 218 36.98 -28.87 -18.69
C ASN A 218 36.97 -30.40 -18.82
N GLU A 219 36.10 -30.98 -19.64
CA GLU A 219 36.07 -32.42 -19.95
C GLU A 219 37.41 -32.87 -20.55
N LEU A 220 37.96 -32.11 -21.53
CA LEU A 220 39.29 -32.38 -22.08
C LEU A 220 40.44 -32.21 -21.06
N LYS A 221 40.24 -31.40 -20.01
CA LYS A 221 41.17 -31.27 -18.88
C LYS A 221 41.15 -32.54 -18.02
N GLU A 222 39.97 -33.13 -17.81
CA GLU A 222 39.78 -34.39 -17.08
C GLU A 222 40.28 -35.61 -17.88
N GLU A 223 40.14 -35.59 -19.21
CA GLU A 223 40.69 -36.60 -20.14
C GLU A 223 42.24 -36.58 -20.24
N GLY A 224 42.92 -35.69 -19.53
CA GLY A 224 44.39 -35.67 -19.42
C GLY A 224 45.13 -34.84 -20.48
N VAL A 225 44.44 -34.01 -21.28
CA VAL A 225 45.09 -33.09 -22.23
C VAL A 225 45.74 -31.93 -21.47
N THR A 226 47.02 -32.04 -21.13
CA THR A 226 47.76 -31.09 -20.27
C THR A 226 48.20 -29.82 -20.99
N ASN A 227 48.38 -29.87 -22.32
CA ASN A 227 48.74 -28.68 -23.11
C ASN A 227 47.51 -27.79 -23.33
N LEU A 228 47.54 -26.58 -22.77
CA LEU A 228 46.44 -25.61 -22.83
C LEU A 228 46.09 -25.18 -24.26
N LYS A 229 47.09 -25.11 -25.16
CA LYS A 229 46.84 -24.74 -26.56
C LYS A 229 46.10 -25.85 -27.29
N ASP A 230 46.47 -27.10 -27.05
CA ASP A 230 45.85 -28.28 -27.65
C ASP A 230 44.44 -28.51 -27.11
N ARG A 231 44.22 -28.25 -25.81
CA ARG A 231 42.89 -28.31 -25.18
C ARG A 231 41.92 -27.29 -25.79
N ILE A 232 42.36 -26.05 -25.99
CA ILE A 232 41.52 -25.00 -26.57
C ILE A 232 41.21 -25.29 -28.03
N THR A 233 42.19 -25.69 -28.83
CA THR A 233 41.98 -25.98 -30.26
C THR A 233 41.09 -27.20 -30.46
N GLU A 234 41.33 -28.29 -29.73
CA GLU A 234 40.53 -29.50 -29.83
C GLU A 234 39.12 -29.31 -29.25
N GLY A 235 38.98 -28.65 -28.10
CA GLY A 235 37.69 -28.36 -27.48
C GLY A 235 36.83 -27.43 -28.33
N THR A 236 37.42 -26.38 -28.90
CA THR A 236 36.70 -25.47 -29.80
C THR A 236 36.29 -26.20 -31.09
N LYS A 237 37.15 -27.06 -31.67
CA LYS A 237 36.80 -27.89 -32.84
C LYS A 237 35.66 -28.85 -32.56
N ARG A 238 35.63 -29.49 -31.39
CA ARG A 238 34.54 -30.39 -30.97
C ARG A 238 33.21 -29.64 -30.77
N ARG A 239 33.25 -28.41 -30.25
CA ARG A 239 32.06 -27.66 -29.84
C ARG A 239 31.54 -26.65 -30.86
N ILE A 240 32.31 -26.27 -31.89
CA ILE A 240 31.88 -25.29 -32.91
C ILE A 240 30.63 -25.74 -33.67
N ARG A 241 30.54 -27.01 -34.08
CA ARG A 241 29.38 -27.53 -34.83
C ARG A 241 28.10 -27.55 -33.97
N PRO A 242 28.11 -28.11 -32.74
CA PRO A 242 26.95 -28.05 -31.86
C PRO A 242 26.47 -26.62 -31.54
N ILE A 243 27.39 -25.71 -31.21
CA ILE A 243 27.04 -24.32 -30.83
C ILE A 243 26.47 -23.55 -32.02
N MET A 244 27.01 -23.74 -33.22
CA MET A 244 26.46 -23.12 -34.43
C MET A 244 25.09 -23.70 -34.79
N LEU A 245 24.88 -25.00 -34.60
CA LEU A 245 23.59 -25.64 -34.87
C LEU A 245 22.49 -25.05 -33.97
N THR A 246 22.73 -24.94 -32.66
CA THR A 246 21.75 -24.33 -31.74
C THR A 246 21.49 -22.86 -32.09
N ALA A 247 22.55 -22.09 -32.35
CA ALA A 247 22.40 -20.67 -32.72
C ALA A 247 21.60 -20.48 -34.02
N PHE A 248 21.87 -21.29 -35.06
CA PHE A 248 21.11 -21.21 -36.31
C PHE A 248 19.67 -21.68 -36.15
N THR A 249 19.43 -22.75 -35.39
CA THR A 249 18.07 -23.21 -35.11
C THR A 249 17.26 -22.13 -34.41
N ASP A 250 17.82 -21.47 -33.40
CA ASP A 250 17.13 -20.39 -32.70
C ASP A 250 16.91 -19.18 -33.61
N ILE A 251 17.93 -18.73 -34.36
CA ILE A 251 17.80 -17.59 -35.28
C ILE A 251 16.73 -17.87 -36.34
N LEU A 252 16.74 -19.05 -36.97
CA LEU A 252 15.76 -19.44 -37.98
C LEU A 252 14.36 -19.65 -37.36
N GLY A 253 14.27 -20.14 -36.12
CA GLY A 253 13.02 -20.30 -35.39
C GLY A 253 12.36 -18.96 -35.03
N PHE A 254 13.16 -17.96 -34.65
CA PHE A 254 12.69 -16.60 -34.37
C PHE A 254 12.49 -15.75 -35.63
N LEU A 255 13.02 -16.15 -36.79
CA LEU A 255 12.95 -15.37 -38.02
C LEU A 255 11.52 -15.07 -38.50
N PRO A 256 10.57 -16.04 -38.57
CA PRO A 256 9.18 -15.77 -38.94
C PRO A 256 8.50 -14.79 -37.98
N MET A 257 8.79 -14.93 -36.69
CA MET A 257 8.28 -14.07 -35.62
C MET A 257 8.81 -12.64 -35.75
N ALA A 258 10.06 -12.47 -36.18
CA ALA A 258 10.70 -11.18 -36.39
C ALA A 258 10.15 -10.42 -37.60
N ILE A 259 9.62 -11.10 -38.63
CA ILE A 259 9.12 -10.48 -39.87
C ILE A 259 7.58 -10.45 -39.97
N SER A 260 6.86 -11.21 -39.15
CA SER A 260 5.40 -11.35 -39.21
C SER A 260 4.68 -10.01 -39.19
N ALA A 261 3.61 -9.83 -39.99
CA ALA A 261 2.75 -8.64 -40.00
C ALA A 261 1.31 -8.91 -39.54
N SER A 262 1.05 -10.10 -38.98
CA SER A 262 -0.27 -10.49 -38.51
C SER A 262 -0.67 -9.79 -37.21
N ALA A 263 -1.94 -9.95 -36.83
CA ALA A 263 -2.39 -9.55 -35.50
C ALA A 263 -1.49 -10.20 -34.41
N GLY A 264 -1.06 -9.42 -33.43
CA GLY A 264 -0.08 -9.84 -32.41
C GLY A 264 1.38 -9.63 -32.79
N ALA A 265 1.70 -9.24 -34.04
CA ALA A 265 3.07 -8.95 -34.47
C ALA A 265 3.73 -7.81 -33.65
N GLU A 266 2.95 -6.90 -33.09
CA GLU A 266 3.42 -5.82 -32.21
C GLU A 266 4.14 -6.34 -30.96
N VAL A 267 3.69 -7.49 -30.44
CA VAL A 267 4.33 -8.17 -29.29
C VAL A 267 5.48 -9.05 -29.76
N GLN A 268 5.32 -9.71 -30.90
CA GLN A 268 6.23 -10.75 -31.36
C GLN A 268 7.53 -10.21 -31.99
N ARG A 269 7.43 -9.15 -32.81
CA ARG A 269 8.60 -8.60 -33.54
C ARG A 269 9.71 -8.11 -32.62
N PRO A 270 9.45 -7.30 -31.57
CA PRO A 270 10.52 -6.79 -30.73
C PRO A 270 11.21 -7.91 -29.94
N LEU A 271 10.43 -8.89 -29.44
CA LEU A 271 10.96 -10.05 -28.72
C LEU A 271 11.92 -10.85 -29.61
N ALA A 272 11.50 -11.23 -30.81
CA ALA A 272 12.30 -12.02 -31.73
C ALA A 272 13.54 -11.26 -32.24
N THR A 273 13.40 -9.94 -32.50
CA THR A 273 14.51 -9.08 -32.95
C THR A 273 15.65 -9.04 -31.95
N VAL A 274 15.33 -8.87 -30.66
CA VAL A 274 16.32 -8.85 -29.58
C VAL A 274 17.08 -10.17 -29.50
N VAL A 275 16.35 -11.28 -29.53
CA VAL A 275 16.95 -12.61 -29.44
C VAL A 275 17.86 -12.87 -30.64
N ILE A 276 17.42 -12.60 -31.87
CA ILE A 276 18.24 -12.81 -33.07
C ILE A 276 19.52 -11.96 -33.04
N GLY A 277 19.39 -10.65 -32.82
CA GLY A 277 20.55 -9.74 -32.77
C GLY A 277 21.54 -10.10 -31.65
N GLY A 278 21.00 -10.45 -30.48
CA GLY A 278 21.79 -10.90 -29.35
C GLY A 278 22.49 -12.23 -29.59
N LEU A 279 21.84 -13.19 -30.26
CA LEU A 279 22.45 -14.49 -30.56
C LEU A 279 23.57 -14.38 -31.58
N ILE A 280 23.43 -13.54 -32.61
CA ILE A 280 24.51 -13.32 -33.59
C ILE A 280 25.77 -12.81 -32.88
N THR A 281 25.61 -11.78 -32.04
CA THR A 281 26.74 -11.19 -31.30
C THR A 281 27.29 -12.13 -30.22
N SER A 282 26.42 -12.79 -29.45
CA SER A 282 26.82 -13.74 -28.40
C SER A 282 27.50 -14.99 -28.96
N THR A 283 27.09 -15.48 -30.11
CA THR A 283 27.68 -16.68 -30.74
C THR A 283 29.09 -16.39 -31.25
N LEU A 284 29.28 -15.24 -31.92
CA LEU A 284 30.61 -14.77 -32.29
C LEU A 284 31.51 -14.62 -31.06
N LEU A 285 30.99 -14.02 -29.99
CA LEU A 285 31.74 -13.90 -28.74
C LEU A 285 32.10 -15.26 -28.14
N THR A 286 31.16 -16.19 -28.08
CA THR A 286 31.36 -17.52 -27.48
C THR A 286 32.40 -18.34 -28.24
N LEU A 287 32.46 -18.23 -29.57
CA LEU A 287 33.41 -18.99 -30.38
C LEU A 287 34.82 -18.38 -30.41
N PHE A 288 34.93 -17.06 -30.35
CA PHE A 288 36.22 -16.37 -30.52
C PHE A 288 36.81 -15.84 -29.21
N ILE A 289 36.00 -15.15 -28.41
CA ILE A 289 36.46 -14.38 -27.26
C ILE A 289 36.54 -15.26 -26.01
N LEU A 290 35.57 -16.15 -25.80
CA LEU A 290 35.50 -17.01 -24.62
C LEU A 290 36.68 -18.01 -24.51
N PRO A 291 37.20 -18.62 -25.61
CA PRO A 291 38.44 -19.39 -25.56
C PRO A 291 39.69 -18.57 -25.18
N ILE A 292 39.75 -17.30 -25.61
CA ILE A 292 40.85 -16.38 -25.25
C ILE A 292 40.82 -16.07 -23.75
N PHE A 293 39.63 -15.80 -23.20
CA PHE A 293 39.46 -15.61 -21.76
C PHE A 293 39.84 -16.87 -20.98
N TYR A 294 39.50 -18.07 -21.48
CA TYR A 294 39.88 -19.33 -20.84
C TYR A 294 41.40 -19.50 -20.79
N GLN A 295 42.09 -19.16 -21.88
CA GLN A 295 43.55 -19.17 -21.92
C GLN A 295 44.15 -18.23 -20.87
N TRP A 296 43.59 -17.04 -20.70
CA TRP A 296 44.10 -16.04 -19.76
C TRP A 296 43.93 -16.46 -18.30
N VAL A 297 42.78 -17.07 -17.97
CA VAL A 297 42.48 -17.57 -16.62
C VAL A 297 43.34 -18.78 -16.27
N GLU A 298 43.51 -19.75 -17.18
CA GLU A 298 44.33 -20.94 -16.92
C GLU A 298 45.85 -20.66 -16.97
N LYS A 299 46.34 -19.73 -17.82
CA LYS A 299 47.77 -19.31 -17.81
C LYS A 299 48.20 -18.61 -16.52
N ARG A 300 47.25 -18.02 -15.77
CA ARG A 300 47.51 -17.34 -14.50
C ARG A 300 47.50 -18.29 -13.29
N SER A 301 47.72 -19.60 -13.49
CA SER A 301 48.04 -20.55 -12.41
C SER A 301 49.46 -20.32 -11.81
N ALA A 302 49.77 -19.07 -11.47
CA ALA A 302 50.70 -18.72 -10.41
C ALA A 302 49.82 -18.26 -9.24
N LYS A 303 49.77 -19.10 -8.19
CA LYS A 303 49.04 -18.93 -6.92
C LYS A 303 48.49 -17.51 -6.71
N PHE A 304 47.25 -17.29 -7.14
CA PHE A 304 46.50 -16.11 -6.73
C PHE A 304 46.06 -16.35 -5.28
N THR A 305 46.97 -16.18 -4.33
CA THR A 305 46.60 -16.08 -2.91
C THR A 305 45.79 -14.79 -2.78
N VAL A 306 44.46 -14.94 -2.79
CA VAL A 306 43.55 -13.83 -2.58
C VAL A 306 43.86 -13.26 -1.19
N LYS A 307 44.46 -12.06 -1.14
CA LYS A 307 44.69 -11.36 0.13
C LYS A 307 43.34 -11.22 0.84
N LYS A 308 43.26 -11.67 2.10
CA LYS A 308 42.06 -11.69 2.98
C LYS A 308 41.27 -10.36 3.03
N LYS A 309 41.90 -9.24 2.64
CA LYS A 309 41.28 -7.90 2.52
C LYS A 309 40.43 -7.67 1.25
N TRP A 310 40.71 -8.37 0.15
CA TRP A 310 39.89 -8.27 -1.06
C TRP A 310 38.69 -9.22 -1.00
N VAL A 311 38.83 -10.42 -0.38
CA VAL A 311 37.67 -11.28 -0.06
C VAL A 311 36.67 -10.55 0.82
N THR A 312 37.14 -9.75 1.79
CA THR A 312 36.26 -8.95 2.64
C THR A 312 35.66 -7.77 1.89
N ALA A 313 36.36 -7.11 0.97
CA ALA A 313 35.78 -6.02 0.17
C ALA A 313 34.72 -6.50 -0.84
N THR A 314 34.96 -7.59 -1.58
CA THR A 314 33.94 -8.18 -2.46
C THR A 314 32.84 -8.90 -1.68
N ALA A 315 33.13 -9.51 -0.53
CA ALA A 315 32.10 -10.05 0.35
C ALA A 315 31.27 -8.93 0.97
N VAL A 316 31.83 -7.77 1.30
CA VAL A 316 31.09 -6.60 1.83
C VAL A 316 30.28 -5.90 0.74
N VAL A 317 30.75 -5.82 -0.50
CA VAL A 317 29.93 -5.28 -1.61
C VAL A 317 28.85 -6.28 -2.04
N CYS A 318 29.11 -7.58 -2.03
CA CYS A 318 28.06 -8.59 -2.18
C CYS A 318 27.11 -8.59 -0.96
N LEU A 319 27.60 -8.43 0.28
CA LEU A 319 26.77 -8.32 1.50
C LEU A 319 25.92 -7.04 1.54
N LEU A 320 26.44 -5.93 1.01
CA LEU A 320 25.73 -4.65 0.95
C LEU A 320 24.72 -4.58 -0.20
N PHE A 321 24.90 -5.37 -1.27
CA PHE A 321 23.88 -5.56 -2.30
C PHE A 321 22.90 -6.71 -1.98
N THR A 322 23.28 -7.66 -1.12
CA THR A 322 22.34 -8.65 -0.56
C THR A 322 21.64 -8.16 0.70
N SER A 323 22.06 -7.07 1.36
CA SER A 323 21.36 -6.53 2.54
C SER A 323 20.01 -5.87 2.22
N GLY A 324 19.67 -5.69 0.94
CA GLY A 324 18.29 -5.40 0.50
C GLY A 324 17.43 -6.65 0.24
N MET A 325 18.01 -7.85 0.31
CA MET A 325 17.35 -9.14 0.06
C MET A 325 17.73 -10.26 1.05
N MET A 326 18.29 -9.93 2.22
CA MET A 326 18.39 -10.86 3.34
C MET A 326 17.12 -10.77 4.19
N GLY A 327 16.10 -11.46 3.70
CA GLY A 327 14.87 -11.77 4.42
C GLY A 327 14.46 -13.21 4.11
N ALA A 328 15.38 -14.16 4.25
CA ALA A 328 15.11 -15.60 4.36
C ALA A 328 16.43 -16.33 4.68
N GLN A 329 17.06 -15.95 5.79
CA GLN A 329 17.90 -16.90 6.49
C GLN A 329 16.90 -17.80 7.24
N GLU A 330 16.91 -19.10 6.97
CA GLU A 330 16.33 -20.09 7.88
C GLU A 330 17.04 -19.92 9.23
N VAL A 331 16.50 -19.02 10.04
CA VAL A 331 16.74 -19.01 11.48
C VAL A 331 16.21 -20.34 11.94
N GLN A 332 17.13 -21.21 12.33
CA GLN A 332 16.85 -22.41 13.10
C GLN A 332 15.85 -22.01 14.21
N GLN A 333 14.61 -22.46 14.05
CA GLN A 333 13.41 -21.89 14.68
C GLN A 333 13.35 -22.10 16.20
N ASP A 334 14.39 -22.72 16.79
CA ASP A 334 14.44 -23.16 18.18
C ASP A 334 15.08 -22.15 19.16
N SER A 335 15.45 -20.94 18.72
CA SER A 335 16.13 -19.97 19.63
C SER A 335 15.60 -18.54 19.65
N LEU A 336 14.47 -18.25 19.00
CA LEU A 336 13.84 -16.93 19.16
C LEU A 336 13.19 -16.82 20.55
N PRO A 337 13.44 -15.74 21.32
CA PRO A 337 12.78 -15.53 22.60
C PRO A 337 11.27 -15.35 22.38
N SER A 338 10.45 -16.09 23.13
CA SER A 338 8.99 -15.97 23.08
C SER A 338 8.51 -14.78 23.92
N ILE A 339 7.58 -13.98 23.38
CA ILE A 339 7.00 -12.82 24.06
C ILE A 339 5.51 -13.04 24.36
N THR A 340 5.10 -12.72 25.58
CA THR A 340 3.67 -12.73 25.97
C THR A 340 2.94 -11.50 25.40
N LEU A 341 1.61 -11.56 25.33
CA LEU A 341 0.78 -10.46 24.86
C LEU A 341 1.04 -9.15 25.63
N GLU A 342 1.13 -9.24 26.96
CA GLU A 342 1.36 -8.10 27.86
C GLU A 342 2.74 -7.48 27.65
N GLN A 343 3.78 -8.31 27.51
CA GLN A 343 5.13 -7.85 27.20
C GLN A 343 5.22 -7.20 25.82
N ALA A 344 4.52 -7.76 24.82
CA ALA A 344 4.48 -7.19 23.47
C ALA A 344 3.90 -5.76 23.49
N VAL A 345 2.78 -5.56 24.22
CA VAL A 345 2.19 -4.23 24.41
C VAL A 345 3.15 -3.29 25.14
N ALA A 346 3.80 -3.74 26.21
CA ALA A 346 4.73 -2.91 26.98
C ALA A 346 5.92 -2.41 26.13
N ILE A 347 6.56 -3.30 25.38
CA ILE A 347 7.68 -2.96 24.49
C ILE A 347 7.23 -1.99 23.39
N SER A 348 6.05 -2.23 22.78
CA SER A 348 5.50 -1.34 21.77
C SER A 348 5.18 0.05 22.33
N LYS A 349 4.64 0.16 23.55
CA LYS A 349 4.35 1.46 24.17
C LYS A 349 5.61 2.30 24.40
N GLU A 350 6.74 1.65 24.68
CA GLU A 350 8.03 2.32 24.90
C GLU A 350 8.70 2.73 23.58
N ASN A 351 8.72 1.84 22.59
CA ASN A 351 9.57 2.00 21.40
C ASN A 351 8.83 2.52 20.15
N TYR A 352 7.50 2.44 20.09
CA TYR A 352 6.77 2.72 18.85
C TYR A 352 6.84 4.21 18.45
N PRO A 353 7.30 4.55 17.23
CA PRO A 353 7.57 5.93 16.82
C PRO A 353 6.40 6.89 16.96
N LEU A 354 5.16 6.45 16.73
CA LEU A 354 3.97 7.31 16.81
C LEU A 354 3.77 7.89 18.22
N LEU A 355 4.03 7.10 19.27
CA LEU A 355 3.90 7.56 20.65
C LEU A 355 5.01 8.55 20.99
N LYS A 356 6.22 8.32 20.50
CA LYS A 356 7.34 9.27 20.62
C LYS A 356 7.04 10.59 19.91
N THR A 357 6.49 10.55 18.69
CA THR A 357 6.12 11.77 17.96
C THR A 357 5.00 12.55 18.66
N ASN A 358 4.01 11.86 19.23
CA ASN A 358 2.94 12.52 19.96
C ASN A 358 3.42 13.14 21.28
N ARG A 359 4.36 12.48 21.97
CA ARG A 359 5.02 13.05 23.15
C ARG A 359 5.80 14.32 22.80
N LEU A 360 6.55 14.30 21.70
CA LEU A 360 7.25 15.50 21.20
C LEU A 360 6.27 16.61 20.77
N GLU A 361 5.08 16.27 20.26
CA GLU A 361 4.05 17.27 19.95
C GLU A 361 3.50 17.92 21.24
N ILE A 362 3.33 17.15 22.33
CA ILE A 362 2.98 17.72 23.66
C ILE A 362 4.08 18.70 24.11
N ASP A 363 5.34 18.31 24.04
CA ASP A 363 6.48 19.17 24.41
C ASP A 363 6.53 20.45 23.57
N LYS A 364 6.28 20.33 22.25
CA LYS A 364 6.18 21.47 21.33
C LYS A 364 5.03 22.41 21.72
N GLN A 365 3.83 21.89 21.98
CA GLN A 365 2.70 22.74 22.40
C GLN A 365 2.96 23.36 23.79
N ALA A 366 3.67 22.66 24.67
CA ALA A 366 4.08 23.18 25.97
C ALA A 366 5.08 24.34 25.82
N ALA A 367 6.06 24.24 24.92
CA ALA A 367 6.99 25.32 24.61
C ALA A 367 6.27 26.55 24.02
N LEU A 368 5.27 26.33 23.15
CA LEU A 368 4.47 27.41 22.55
C LEU A 368 3.57 28.15 23.56
N LYS A 369 3.45 27.71 24.83
CA LYS A 369 2.78 28.48 25.88
C LYS A 369 3.42 29.85 26.10
N ALA A 370 4.72 29.99 25.85
CA ALA A 370 5.43 31.26 25.96
C ALA A 370 4.87 32.34 25.01
N ASN A 371 4.36 31.94 23.84
CA ASN A 371 3.79 32.85 22.83
C ASN A 371 2.49 33.54 23.30
N ALA A 372 1.92 33.12 24.42
CA ALA A 372 0.80 33.84 25.02
C ALA A 372 1.22 35.22 25.55
N TYR A 373 2.51 35.41 25.87
CA TYR A 373 3.08 36.67 26.33
C TYR A 373 3.72 37.41 25.16
N ASP A 374 2.88 38.10 24.38
CA ASP A 374 3.32 38.91 23.25
C ASP A 374 3.50 40.36 23.68
N PHE A 375 4.71 40.69 24.13
CA PHE A 375 5.08 42.07 24.47
C PHE A 375 5.51 42.87 23.23
N GLY A 376 5.35 42.34 22.02
CA GLY A 376 5.79 42.99 20.79
C GLY A 376 7.30 43.04 20.64
N ASN A 377 7.79 43.90 19.75
CA ASN A 377 9.21 43.98 19.40
C ASN A 377 9.86 45.25 19.97
N THR A 378 11.06 45.07 20.51
CA THR A 378 11.96 46.18 20.85
C THR A 378 12.65 46.66 19.58
N GLN A 379 12.51 47.94 19.28
CA GLN A 379 13.14 48.63 18.16
C GLN A 379 14.15 49.63 18.72
N VAL A 380 15.37 49.58 18.20
CA VAL A 380 16.39 50.61 18.42
C VAL A 380 16.46 51.45 17.16
N PHE A 381 16.31 52.76 17.28
CA PHE A 381 16.24 53.68 16.14
C PHE A 381 17.00 54.98 16.39
N THR A 382 17.37 55.65 15.30
CA THR A 382 17.96 56.99 15.28
C THR A 382 17.28 57.76 14.16
N GLY A 383 17.10 59.07 14.31
CA GLY A 383 16.38 59.88 13.32
C GLY A 383 16.45 61.35 13.66
N GLY A 384 16.34 62.22 12.67
CA GLY A 384 16.40 63.67 12.87
C GLY A 384 15.42 64.41 11.99
N GLU A 385 14.94 65.54 12.51
CA GLU A 385 14.09 66.50 11.81
C GLU A 385 14.82 67.85 11.81
N GLU A 386 14.91 68.49 10.64
CA GLU A 386 15.68 69.72 10.44
C GLU A 386 14.81 70.80 9.77
N ILE A 387 14.96 72.03 10.22
CA ILE A 387 14.35 73.22 9.61
C ILE A 387 15.44 73.96 8.83
N ASN A 388 15.09 74.64 7.73
CA ASN A 388 16.02 75.53 7.02
C ASN A 388 16.71 76.48 8.03
N ASP A 389 18.05 76.51 8.02
CA ASP A 389 19.00 77.14 8.98
C ASP A 389 19.74 76.21 9.97
N GLY A 390 19.75 74.89 9.78
CA GLY A 390 20.63 73.99 10.57
C GLY A 390 20.20 73.80 12.03
N GLN A 391 18.97 74.22 12.36
CA GLN A 391 18.30 73.95 13.62
C GLN A 391 17.42 72.71 13.46
N GLY A 392 17.63 71.72 14.33
CA GLY A 392 16.98 70.43 14.20
C GLY A 392 16.97 69.62 15.49
N ILE A 393 16.04 68.68 15.56
CA ILE A 393 15.90 67.72 16.66
C ILE A 393 16.41 66.38 16.15
N TYR A 394 17.52 65.91 16.71
CA TYR A 394 18.11 64.62 16.38
C TYR A 394 17.96 63.66 17.55
N THR A 395 17.19 62.60 17.37
CA THR A 395 17.17 61.45 18.28
C THR A 395 18.42 60.63 18.05
N THR A 396 19.36 60.71 19.00
CA THR A 396 20.69 60.10 18.89
C THR A 396 20.62 58.59 19.11
N VAL A 397 19.85 58.18 20.12
CA VAL A 397 19.52 56.76 20.38
C VAL A 397 18.11 56.71 20.96
N GLY A 398 17.20 56.08 20.22
CA GLY A 398 15.82 55.79 20.62
C GLY A 398 15.61 54.29 20.83
N VAL A 399 14.82 53.95 21.84
CA VAL A 399 14.35 52.58 22.11
C VAL A 399 12.83 52.61 22.21
N GLY A 400 12.16 51.77 21.43
CA GLY A 400 10.71 51.66 21.41
C GLY A 400 10.24 50.21 21.50
N GLN A 401 9.27 49.95 22.36
CA GLN A 401 8.51 48.72 22.40
C GLN A 401 7.17 48.94 21.67
N GLN A 402 6.99 48.28 20.52
CA GLN A 402 5.79 48.42 19.70
C GLN A 402 4.95 47.14 19.69
N ASN A 403 3.63 47.29 19.56
CA ASN A 403 2.64 46.22 19.45
C ASN A 403 2.49 45.33 20.70
N ILE A 404 2.61 45.92 21.90
CA ILE A 404 2.40 45.19 23.17
C ILE A 404 0.93 44.74 23.26
N ASP A 405 0.68 43.43 23.31
CA ASP A 405 -0.65 42.86 23.48
C ASP A 405 -0.88 42.43 24.94
N LEU A 406 -1.33 43.36 25.78
CA LEU A 406 -1.66 43.07 27.18
C LEU A 406 -3.05 42.42 27.34
N PHE A 407 -4.02 42.82 26.52
CA PHE A 407 -5.41 42.42 26.68
C PHE A 407 -5.70 41.03 26.09
N GLY A 408 -4.90 40.54 25.15
CA GLY A 408 -5.03 39.22 24.54
C GLY A 408 -4.35 38.07 25.31
N ILE A 409 -3.47 38.36 26.26
CA ILE A 409 -2.67 37.35 26.98
C ILE A 409 -3.56 36.27 27.60
N GLY A 410 -4.66 36.65 28.27
CA GLY A 410 -5.56 35.69 28.92
C GLY A 410 -6.19 34.71 27.95
N ALA A 411 -6.70 35.20 26.82
CA ALA A 411 -7.33 34.38 25.78
C ALA A 411 -6.29 33.48 25.08
N LYS A 412 -5.12 34.04 24.73
CA LYS A 412 -4.01 33.30 24.10
C LYS A 412 -3.44 32.22 25.04
N LYS A 413 -3.30 32.51 26.33
CA LYS A 413 -2.88 31.53 27.35
C LYS A 413 -3.87 30.39 27.49
N ARG A 414 -5.17 30.68 27.50
CA ARG A 414 -6.22 29.65 27.50
C ARG A 414 -6.17 28.79 26.25
N LEU A 415 -5.99 29.38 25.07
CA LEU A 415 -5.83 28.65 23.81
C LEU A 415 -4.63 27.69 23.87
N GLN A 416 -3.44 28.17 24.26
CA GLN A 416 -2.26 27.30 24.36
C GLN A 416 -2.45 26.17 25.39
N LYS A 417 -3.16 26.44 26.50
CA LYS A 417 -3.53 25.38 27.46
C LYS A 417 -4.42 24.31 26.81
N GLN A 418 -5.43 24.71 26.04
CA GLN A 418 -6.32 23.77 25.35
C GLN A 418 -5.60 22.97 24.26
N ARG A 419 -4.64 23.56 23.54
CA ARG A 419 -3.81 22.85 22.56
C ARG A 419 -2.95 21.75 23.18
N VAL A 420 -2.42 22.01 24.38
CA VAL A 420 -1.65 21.01 25.13
C VAL A 420 -2.56 19.87 25.59
N GLN A 421 -3.73 20.18 26.14
CA GLN A 421 -4.72 19.16 26.52
C GLN A 421 -5.23 18.35 25.32
N LEU A 422 -5.35 18.98 24.14
CA LEU A 422 -5.68 18.29 22.90
C LEU A 422 -4.57 17.32 22.48
N ALA A 423 -3.30 17.73 22.58
CA ALA A 423 -2.15 16.87 22.30
C ALA A 423 -2.04 15.70 23.29
N GLU A 424 -2.30 15.94 24.58
CA GLU A 424 -2.38 14.89 25.62
C GLU A 424 -3.48 13.88 25.32
N ALA A 425 -4.68 14.34 24.94
CA ALA A 425 -5.77 13.45 24.53
C ALA A 425 -5.43 12.65 23.26
N ALA A 426 -4.72 13.26 22.30
CA ALA A 426 -4.26 12.57 21.08
C ALA A 426 -3.22 11.50 21.38
N TYR A 427 -2.33 11.74 22.35
CA TYR A 427 -1.38 10.74 22.85
C TYR A 427 -2.12 9.56 23.48
N GLY A 428 -3.06 9.81 24.40
CA GLY A 428 -3.84 8.75 25.05
C GLY A 428 -4.65 7.89 24.06
N LEU A 429 -5.25 8.52 23.04
CA LEU A 429 -5.91 7.77 21.97
C LEU A 429 -4.92 6.91 21.17
N SER A 430 -3.75 7.45 20.84
CA SER A 430 -2.75 6.73 20.06
C SER A 430 -2.16 5.57 20.84
N GLU A 431 -2.00 5.70 22.16
CA GLU A 431 -1.57 4.62 23.05
C GLU A 431 -2.54 3.45 23.00
N LEU A 432 -3.84 3.74 23.12
CA LEU A 432 -4.90 2.76 23.05
C LEU A 432 -4.97 2.07 21.67
N GLN A 433 -4.83 2.83 20.59
CA GLN A 433 -4.82 2.29 19.23
C GLN A 433 -3.60 1.38 18.99
N VAL A 434 -2.41 1.79 19.43
CA VAL A 434 -1.19 0.98 19.32
C VAL A 434 -1.36 -0.31 20.11
N GLU A 435 -1.87 -0.24 21.35
CA GLU A 435 -2.14 -1.44 22.16
C GLU A 435 -3.06 -2.41 21.43
N ARG A 436 -4.19 -1.93 20.86
CA ARG A 436 -5.12 -2.78 20.12
C ARG A 436 -4.48 -3.44 18.91
N GLU A 437 -3.74 -2.69 18.09
CA GLU A 437 -3.12 -3.23 16.88
C GLU A 437 -1.97 -4.21 17.20
N VAL A 438 -1.21 -3.98 18.26
CA VAL A 438 -0.20 -4.93 18.78
C VAL A 438 -0.87 -6.23 19.21
N LYS A 439 -1.98 -6.16 19.98
CA LYS A 439 -2.71 -7.35 20.41
C LYS A 439 -3.21 -8.19 19.23
N LYS A 440 -3.76 -7.54 18.19
CA LYS A 440 -4.17 -8.21 16.94
C LYS A 440 -3.00 -8.84 16.20
N ALA A 441 -1.89 -8.11 16.02
CA ALA A 441 -0.71 -8.64 15.35
C ALA A 441 -0.12 -9.85 16.11
N TRP A 442 -0.15 -9.81 17.44
CA TRP A 442 0.26 -10.92 18.30
C TRP A 442 -0.66 -12.13 18.11
N SER A 443 -1.99 -11.94 18.11
CA SER A 443 -2.93 -13.07 17.91
C SER A 443 -2.83 -13.68 16.52
N GLU A 444 -2.62 -12.86 15.48
CA GLU A 444 -2.38 -13.36 14.11
C GLU A 444 -1.10 -14.19 14.04
N SER A 445 -0.01 -13.75 14.70
CA SER A 445 1.23 -14.52 14.78
C SER A 445 1.04 -15.82 15.55
N PHE A 446 0.30 -15.79 16.68
CA PHE A 446 -0.03 -16.97 17.46
C PHE A 446 -0.84 -17.99 16.65
N GLN A 447 -1.90 -17.55 15.98
CA GLN A 447 -2.73 -18.41 15.13
C GLN A 447 -1.93 -19.03 13.99
N ALA A 448 -1.11 -18.23 13.29
CA ALA A 448 -0.25 -18.73 12.22
C ALA A 448 0.76 -19.78 12.73
N LYS A 449 1.26 -19.61 13.96
CA LYS A 449 2.11 -20.61 14.62
C LYS A 449 1.36 -21.90 14.91
N GLN A 450 0.14 -21.83 15.44
CA GLN A 450 -0.68 -23.02 15.69
C GLN A 450 -0.98 -23.78 14.40
N ARG A 451 -1.34 -23.06 13.33
CA ARG A 451 -1.56 -23.65 12.01
C ARG A 451 -0.30 -24.33 11.46
N LEU A 452 0.87 -23.73 11.65
CA LEU A 452 2.15 -24.33 11.29
C LEU A 452 2.43 -25.62 12.06
N ILE A 453 2.20 -25.63 13.39
CA ILE A 453 2.36 -26.81 14.23
C ILE A 453 1.45 -27.95 13.76
N LEU A 454 0.17 -27.64 13.50
CA LEU A 454 -0.80 -28.61 12.99
C LEU A 454 -0.37 -29.19 11.64
N TYR A 455 0.01 -28.36 10.67
CA TYR A 455 0.46 -28.88 9.37
C TYR A 455 1.78 -29.65 9.42
N LYS A 456 2.67 -29.37 10.39
CA LYS A 456 3.87 -30.17 10.64
C LYS A 456 3.52 -31.57 11.15
N GLU A 457 2.57 -31.67 12.07
CA GLU A 457 2.05 -32.96 12.56
C GLU A 457 1.42 -33.76 11.41
N LEU A 458 0.59 -33.10 10.59
CA LEU A 458 -0.07 -33.71 9.45
C LEU A 458 0.91 -34.19 8.37
N ASP A 459 1.90 -33.37 7.97
CA ASP A 459 2.91 -33.79 7.00
C ASP A 459 3.67 -35.04 7.50
N SER A 460 3.97 -35.13 8.81
CA SER A 460 4.58 -36.33 9.40
C SER A 460 3.69 -37.57 9.27
N ILE A 461 2.39 -37.45 9.57
CA ILE A 461 1.42 -38.54 9.42
C ILE A 461 1.29 -38.97 7.95
N TYR A 462 1.10 -38.01 7.04
CA TYR A 462 0.92 -38.28 5.61
C TYR A 462 2.19 -38.79 4.92
N GLN A 463 3.39 -38.44 5.41
CA GLN A 463 4.64 -39.01 4.91
C GLN A 463 4.75 -40.51 5.25
N ARG A 464 4.54 -40.88 6.52
CA ARG A 464 4.56 -42.30 6.95
C ARG A 464 3.52 -43.11 6.17
N PHE A 465 2.35 -42.53 5.99
CA PHE A 465 1.26 -43.11 5.23
C PHE A 465 1.59 -43.27 3.74
N SER A 466 2.20 -42.28 3.10
CA SER A 466 2.61 -42.37 1.69
C SER A 466 3.58 -43.53 1.46
N THR A 467 4.48 -43.80 2.40
CA THR A 467 5.40 -44.95 2.34
C THR A 467 4.65 -46.28 2.43
N ALA A 468 3.65 -46.40 3.31
CA ALA A 468 2.83 -47.60 3.44
C ALA A 468 2.02 -47.91 2.18
N ILE A 469 1.50 -46.87 1.51
CA ILE A 469 0.69 -47.03 0.29
C ILE A 469 1.57 -47.40 -0.92
N GLU A 470 2.79 -46.89 -1.01
CA GLU A 470 3.76 -47.32 -2.04
C GLU A 470 4.01 -48.84 -1.96
N LEU A 471 4.22 -49.36 -0.75
CA LEU A 471 4.36 -50.81 -0.51
C LEU A 471 3.09 -51.59 -0.88
N ASN A 472 1.91 -51.11 -0.49
CA ASN A 472 0.63 -51.76 -0.81
C ASN A 472 0.35 -51.81 -2.32
N LEU A 473 0.81 -50.82 -3.09
CA LEU A 473 0.71 -50.84 -4.56
C LEU A 473 1.65 -51.88 -5.18
N GLU A 474 2.88 -52.01 -4.65
CA GLU A 474 3.86 -53.00 -5.13
C GLU A 474 3.37 -54.44 -4.95
N VAL A 475 2.70 -54.73 -3.83
CA VAL A 475 2.08 -56.03 -3.57
C VAL A 475 0.67 -56.20 -4.18
N GLN A 476 0.23 -55.25 -5.01
CA GLN A 476 -1.08 -55.25 -5.69
C GLN A 476 -2.29 -55.30 -4.73
N ALA A 477 -2.15 -54.83 -3.48
CA ALA A 477 -3.23 -54.81 -2.49
C ALA A 477 -4.19 -53.61 -2.65
N ILE A 478 -3.80 -52.58 -3.41
CA ILE A 478 -4.62 -51.38 -3.70
C ILE A 478 -4.57 -51.04 -5.20
N SER A 479 -5.58 -50.30 -5.66
CA SER A 479 -5.64 -49.81 -7.04
C SER A 479 -4.72 -48.61 -7.30
N ARG A 480 -4.36 -48.40 -8.58
CA ARG A 480 -3.63 -47.17 -8.99
C ARG A 480 -4.39 -45.88 -8.69
N LEU A 481 -5.73 -45.93 -8.69
CA LEU A 481 -6.56 -44.77 -8.40
C LEU A 481 -6.47 -44.37 -6.93
N GLU A 482 -6.55 -45.34 -6.02
CA GLU A 482 -6.39 -45.12 -4.58
C GLU A 482 -5.00 -44.59 -4.25
N PHE A 483 -3.96 -45.17 -4.87
CA PHE A 483 -2.59 -44.66 -4.77
C PHE A 483 -2.48 -43.19 -5.20
N ALA A 484 -3.01 -42.85 -6.38
CA ALA A 484 -2.92 -41.49 -6.92
C ALA A 484 -3.69 -40.49 -6.04
N SER A 485 -4.85 -40.89 -5.52
CA SER A 485 -5.64 -40.09 -4.57
C SER A 485 -4.84 -39.81 -3.30
N ALA A 486 -4.22 -40.83 -2.71
CA ALA A 486 -3.45 -40.69 -1.47
C ALA A 486 -2.21 -39.83 -1.62
N LYS A 487 -1.48 -40.04 -2.72
CA LYS A 487 -0.31 -39.25 -3.05
C LYS A 487 -0.68 -37.78 -3.28
N ASN A 488 -1.81 -37.52 -3.93
CA ASN A 488 -2.33 -36.16 -4.10
C ASN A 488 -2.65 -35.50 -2.75
N GLN A 489 -3.31 -36.22 -1.82
CA GLN A 489 -3.63 -35.71 -0.48
C GLN A 489 -2.34 -35.32 0.28
N ALA A 490 -1.32 -36.18 0.28
CA ALA A 490 -0.04 -35.90 0.90
C ALA A 490 0.66 -34.67 0.28
N LEU A 491 0.62 -34.54 -1.05
CA LEU A 491 1.15 -33.36 -1.76
C LEU A 491 0.40 -32.08 -1.40
N GLN A 492 -0.92 -32.15 -1.19
CA GLN A 492 -1.72 -31.00 -0.74
C GLN A 492 -1.34 -30.56 0.67
N ILE A 493 -1.18 -31.50 1.61
CA ILE A 493 -0.73 -31.20 2.98
C ILE A 493 0.67 -30.58 2.98
N ARG A 494 1.61 -31.12 2.19
CA ARG A 494 2.95 -30.54 2.06
C ARG A 494 2.92 -29.13 1.47
N ASN A 495 2.06 -28.87 0.49
CA ASN A 495 1.86 -27.52 -0.04
C ASN A 495 1.29 -26.58 1.03
N LYS A 496 0.32 -27.04 1.83
CA LYS A 496 -0.26 -26.27 2.94
C LYS A 496 0.72 -25.99 4.06
N LEU A 497 1.62 -26.94 4.37
CA LEU A 497 2.73 -26.71 5.30
C LEU A 497 3.61 -25.55 4.83
N ARG A 498 4.04 -25.55 3.56
CA ARG A 498 4.84 -24.44 2.99
C ARG A 498 4.12 -23.09 3.02
N GLN A 499 2.79 -23.10 2.80
CA GLN A 499 1.96 -21.91 2.95
C GLN A 499 1.96 -21.44 4.41
N ALA A 500 1.74 -22.34 5.37
CA ALA A 500 1.74 -22.00 6.80
C ALA A 500 3.11 -21.51 7.32
N GLU A 501 4.22 -22.05 6.80
CA GLU A 501 5.58 -21.54 7.08
C GLU A 501 5.72 -20.09 6.64
N SER A 502 5.25 -19.79 5.42
CA SER A 502 5.27 -18.44 4.85
C SER A 502 4.34 -17.49 5.61
N ASP A 503 3.12 -17.93 5.92
CA ASP A 503 2.12 -17.16 6.66
C ASP A 503 2.61 -16.82 8.07
N PHE A 504 3.25 -17.78 8.76
CA PHE A 504 3.84 -17.55 10.07
C PHE A 504 5.00 -16.55 9.99
N ALA A 505 5.89 -16.67 9.00
CA ALA A 505 6.97 -15.70 8.79
C ALA A 505 6.44 -14.28 8.53
N ILE A 506 5.38 -14.15 7.73
CA ILE A 506 4.72 -12.87 7.45
C ILE A 506 4.10 -12.28 8.72
N ALA A 507 3.37 -13.09 9.50
CA ALA A 507 2.74 -12.64 10.73
C ALA A 507 3.77 -12.25 11.79
N LEU A 508 4.87 -12.99 11.90
CA LEU A 508 6.01 -12.69 12.78
C LEU A 508 6.66 -11.36 12.41
N GLN A 509 6.86 -11.09 11.11
CA GLN A 509 7.41 -9.82 10.64
C GLN A 509 6.48 -8.65 10.98
N ARG A 510 5.16 -8.83 10.82
CA ARG A 510 4.17 -7.80 11.19
C ARG A 510 4.19 -7.50 12.69
N LEU A 511 4.23 -8.53 13.54
CA LEU A 511 4.35 -8.34 14.99
C LEU A 511 5.62 -7.55 15.36
N ASN A 512 6.78 -7.97 14.84
CA ASN A 512 8.05 -7.33 15.17
C ASN A 512 8.16 -5.88 14.66
N LEU A 513 7.42 -5.52 13.60
CA LEU A 513 7.29 -4.13 13.15
C LEU A 513 6.61 -3.25 14.20
N TRP A 514 5.67 -3.78 14.97
CA TRP A 514 5.03 -3.05 16.06
C TRP A 514 5.91 -2.97 17.32
N LEU A 515 6.77 -3.97 17.56
CA LEU A 515 7.66 -3.99 18.72
C LEU A 515 8.82 -3.00 18.58
N VAL A 516 9.33 -2.77 17.36
CA VAL A 516 10.45 -1.87 17.06
C VAL A 516 11.64 -2.14 18.00
N SER A 517 11.95 -3.42 18.21
CA SER A 517 13.04 -3.89 19.06
C SER A 517 14.24 -4.32 18.22
N GLU A 518 15.45 -4.23 18.79
CA GLU A 518 16.67 -4.79 18.19
C GLU A 518 16.62 -6.34 18.14
N THR A 519 15.84 -6.95 19.04
CA THR A 519 15.63 -8.39 19.12
C THR A 519 14.34 -8.81 18.41
N VAL A 520 14.42 -9.86 17.58
CA VAL A 520 13.24 -10.47 16.95
C VAL A 520 12.60 -11.44 17.96
N TYR A 521 11.34 -11.25 18.27
CA TYR A 521 10.56 -12.10 19.17
C TYR A 521 9.63 -13.03 18.41
N THR A 522 9.35 -14.19 19.01
CA THR A 522 8.30 -15.13 18.58
C THR A 522 7.17 -15.21 19.61
N VAL A 523 6.08 -15.89 19.29
CA VAL A 523 4.95 -16.13 20.19
C VAL A 523 5.06 -17.50 20.88
N PRO A 524 4.50 -17.69 22.09
CA PRO A 524 4.50 -18.98 22.79
C PRO A 524 3.69 -20.05 22.03
N ASN A 525 3.87 -21.32 22.41
CA ASN A 525 3.09 -22.45 21.86
C ASN A 525 1.72 -22.58 22.52
N GLU A 526 1.54 -22.06 23.73
CA GLU A 526 0.30 -22.14 24.49
C GLU A 526 -0.23 -20.73 24.75
N LEU A 527 -1.55 -20.60 24.76
CA LEU A 527 -2.24 -19.35 25.06
C LEU A 527 -2.43 -19.25 26.57
N ASN A 528 -1.86 -18.22 27.20
CA ASN A 528 -2.21 -17.89 28.58
C ASN A 528 -3.53 -17.10 28.59
N GLU A 529 -4.61 -17.72 29.07
CA GLU A 529 -5.95 -17.12 29.06
C GLU A 529 -6.19 -16.09 30.18
N SER A 530 -5.31 -15.99 31.18
CA SER A 530 -5.53 -15.12 32.34
C SER A 530 -5.67 -13.64 31.99
N GLY A 531 -5.02 -13.17 30.90
CA GLY A 531 -5.07 -11.79 30.41
C GLY A 531 -6.19 -11.48 29.40
N LEU A 532 -7.04 -12.46 29.05
CA LEU A 532 -8.09 -12.32 28.04
C LEU A 532 -9.47 -12.02 28.62
N THR A 533 -9.55 -11.68 29.91
CA THR A 533 -10.79 -11.35 30.58
C THR A 533 -11.27 -9.95 30.17
N VAL A 534 -12.54 -9.85 29.79
CA VAL A 534 -13.23 -8.56 29.62
C VAL A 534 -13.71 -8.14 31.01
N LEU A 535 -13.02 -7.17 31.62
CA LEU A 535 -13.38 -6.60 32.92
C LEU A 535 -14.59 -5.66 32.74
N GLY A 536 -15.80 -6.24 32.80
CA GLY A 536 -17.05 -5.49 32.75
C GLY A 536 -17.53 -5.12 31.34
N THR A 537 -18.83 -4.93 31.20
CA THR A 537 -19.50 -4.44 29.97
C THR A 537 -20.02 -3.01 30.13
N ASP A 538 -19.60 -2.33 31.19
CA ASP A 538 -20.05 -0.97 31.50
C ASP A 538 -19.23 0.03 30.68
N PHE A 539 -19.76 0.37 29.51
CA PHE A 539 -19.17 1.34 28.61
C PHE A 539 -19.42 2.77 29.10
N GLN A 540 -18.38 3.39 29.66
CA GLN A 540 -18.39 4.81 29.99
C GLN A 540 -18.00 5.64 28.77
N LEU A 541 -18.99 5.93 27.91
CA LEU A 541 -18.81 6.68 26.67
C LEU A 541 -18.07 8.01 26.87
N GLU A 542 -18.33 8.69 27.99
CA GLU A 542 -17.79 10.02 28.31
C GLU A 542 -16.29 10.02 28.58
N GLU A 543 -15.74 8.89 29.04
CA GLU A 543 -14.33 8.73 29.38
C GLU A 543 -13.51 8.15 28.22
N HIS A 544 -14.14 7.78 27.10
CA HIS A 544 -13.43 7.17 25.98
C HIS A 544 -12.48 8.16 25.28
N PRO A 545 -11.20 7.82 25.04
CA PRO A 545 -10.19 8.73 24.47
C PRO A 545 -10.56 9.39 23.14
N GLU A 546 -11.29 8.70 22.25
CA GLU A 546 -11.77 9.32 21.01
C GLU A 546 -12.78 10.45 21.25
N LEU A 547 -13.71 10.27 22.19
CA LEU A 547 -14.69 11.29 22.50
C LEU A 547 -14.02 12.44 23.24
N MET A 548 -13.12 12.13 24.19
CA MET A 548 -12.30 13.13 24.88
C MET A 548 -11.50 13.99 23.90
N LEU A 549 -10.84 13.38 22.90
CA LEU A 549 -10.11 14.10 21.86
C LEU A 549 -11.02 15.07 21.11
N SER A 550 -12.23 14.61 20.71
CA SER A 550 -13.18 15.47 20.00
C SER A 550 -13.70 16.61 20.87
N GLN A 551 -13.99 16.36 22.15
CA GLN A 551 -14.39 17.39 23.12
C GLN A 551 -13.26 18.39 23.40
N LYS A 552 -12.00 17.94 23.49
CA LYS A 552 -10.83 18.82 23.61
C LYS A 552 -10.64 19.66 22.35
N ARG A 553 -10.95 19.13 21.17
CA ARG A 553 -10.92 19.91 19.92
C ARG A 553 -11.99 21.00 19.93
N LEU A 554 -13.20 20.70 20.41
CA LEU A 554 -14.24 21.71 20.59
C LEU A 554 -13.79 22.81 21.58
N SER A 555 -13.19 22.42 22.71
CA SER A 555 -12.66 23.36 23.71
C SER A 555 -11.51 24.23 23.17
N GLU A 556 -10.65 23.66 22.33
CA GLU A 556 -9.56 24.40 21.64
C GLU A 556 -10.10 25.40 20.63
N THR A 557 -11.06 25.00 19.80
CA THR A 557 -11.67 25.90 18.80
C THR A 557 -12.47 27.02 19.46
N GLU A 558 -13.12 26.77 20.60
CA GLU A 558 -13.75 27.82 21.41
C GLU A 558 -12.70 28.80 21.98
N ALA A 559 -11.60 28.30 22.51
CA ALA A 559 -10.50 29.13 22.98
C ALA A 559 -9.86 29.93 21.82
N ASN A 560 -9.78 29.35 20.62
CA ASN A 560 -9.25 29.99 19.42
C ASN A 560 -10.16 31.13 18.96
N LEU A 561 -11.49 30.94 19.00
CA LEU A 561 -12.45 32.00 18.74
C LEU A 561 -12.31 33.15 19.75
N ASN A 562 -12.05 32.87 21.02
CA ASN A 562 -11.81 33.89 22.04
C ASN A 562 -10.47 34.62 21.82
N ALA A 563 -9.42 33.93 21.40
CA ALA A 563 -8.14 34.55 21.03
C ALA A 563 -8.30 35.47 19.79
N ALA A 564 -8.99 35.01 18.75
CA ALA A 564 -9.27 35.81 17.55
C ALA A 564 -10.17 37.03 17.84
N ARG A 565 -11.01 36.99 18.89
CA ARG A 565 -11.73 38.18 19.38
C ARG A 565 -10.78 39.15 20.06
N ALA A 566 -9.79 38.66 20.80
CA ALA A 566 -8.84 39.49 21.50
C ALA A 566 -7.88 40.24 20.56
N ASP A 567 -7.59 39.69 19.37
CA ASP A 567 -6.78 40.38 18.36
C ASP A 567 -7.45 41.67 17.81
N LEU A 568 -8.74 41.90 18.09
CA LEU A 568 -9.44 43.15 17.79
C LEU A 568 -9.28 44.22 18.87
N LEU A 569 -8.69 43.88 20.02
CA LEU A 569 -8.49 44.82 21.13
C LEU A 569 -7.31 45.77 20.84
N PRO A 570 -7.27 46.96 21.46
CA PRO A 570 -6.17 47.91 21.28
C PRO A 570 -4.83 47.35 21.77
N LYS A 571 -3.74 47.70 21.09
CA LYS A 571 -2.35 47.39 21.50
C LYS A 571 -1.67 48.63 22.07
N LEU A 572 -0.63 48.44 22.88
CA LEU A 572 0.13 49.54 23.48
C LEU A 572 1.49 49.68 22.80
N ASN A 573 1.98 50.93 22.70
CA ASN A 573 3.33 51.26 22.26
C ASN A 573 3.97 52.19 23.28
N LEU A 574 5.25 51.96 23.57
CA LEU A 574 6.06 52.79 24.45
C LEU A 574 7.37 53.10 23.73
N GLN A 575 7.78 54.35 23.67
CA GLN A 575 9.09 54.72 23.13
C GLN A 575 9.73 55.84 23.92
N GLY A 576 11.05 55.86 23.95
CA GLY A 576 11.81 56.95 24.53
C GLY A 576 13.26 56.94 24.06
N GLY A 577 13.99 58.02 24.29
CA GLY A 577 15.33 58.16 23.76
C GLY A 577 16.03 59.44 24.15
N LEU A 578 17.31 59.51 23.79
CA LEU A 578 18.15 60.68 23.95
C LEU A 578 18.05 61.57 22.72
N GLN A 579 17.85 62.87 22.93
CA GLN A 579 17.73 63.87 21.88
C GLN A 579 18.81 64.95 22.00
N LYS A 580 19.23 65.43 20.83
CA LYS A 580 19.95 66.69 20.66
C LYS A 580 19.00 67.69 20.02
N VAL A 581 18.88 68.87 20.61
CA VAL A 581 18.03 69.94 20.11
C VAL A 581 18.94 71.12 19.77
N ASN A 582 18.95 71.53 18.50
CA ASN A 582 19.76 72.65 18.01
C ASN A 582 21.26 72.53 18.36
N GLY A 583 21.79 71.31 18.36
CA GLY A 583 23.19 71.02 18.69
C GLY A 583 23.47 70.73 20.17
N ASP A 584 22.56 71.12 21.08
CA ASP A 584 22.71 70.90 22.51
C ASP A 584 22.26 69.49 22.92
N SER A 585 23.08 68.80 23.71
CA SER A 585 22.81 67.49 24.27
C SER A 585 22.22 67.57 25.67
N GLY A 586 21.38 66.59 26.04
CA GLY A 586 20.81 66.48 27.39
C GLY A 586 19.29 66.42 27.42
N PHE A 587 18.63 66.32 26.26
CA PHE A 587 17.19 66.21 26.14
C PHE A 587 16.75 64.74 26.10
N TYR A 588 15.58 64.45 26.67
CA TYR A 588 14.98 63.12 26.68
C TYR A 588 13.60 63.19 26.04
N THR A 589 13.26 62.17 25.26
CA THR A 589 11.92 61.98 24.71
C THR A 589 11.26 60.74 25.30
N TYR A 590 9.95 60.83 25.56
CA TYR A 590 9.11 59.73 26.00
C TYR A 590 7.74 59.86 25.33
N GLN A 591 7.22 58.76 24.80
CA GLN A 591 5.92 58.70 24.16
C GLN A 591 5.24 57.37 24.46
N ALA A 592 3.99 57.44 24.89
CA ALA A 592 3.11 56.29 25.05
C ALA A 592 1.94 56.43 24.09
N GLY A 593 1.57 55.35 23.40
CA GLY A 593 0.51 55.36 22.40
C GLY A 593 -0.35 54.10 22.48
N VAL A 594 -1.60 54.23 22.05
CA VAL A 594 -2.54 53.11 21.91
C VAL A 594 -2.87 52.93 20.43
N SER A 595 -2.60 51.74 19.89
CA SER A 595 -2.95 51.35 18.53
C SER A 595 -4.32 50.68 18.52
N VAL A 596 -5.32 51.34 17.93
CA VAL A 596 -6.67 50.77 17.74
C VAL A 596 -6.82 50.33 16.28
N PRO A 597 -7.11 49.04 15.99
CA PRO A 597 -7.25 48.55 14.62
C PRO A 597 -8.61 48.96 14.01
N LEU A 598 -8.68 50.17 13.44
CA LEU A 598 -9.90 50.71 12.81
C LEU A 598 -10.30 49.96 11.52
N PHE A 599 -9.32 49.55 10.70
CA PHE A 599 -9.52 48.79 9.46
C PHE A 599 -9.21 47.30 9.64
N SER A 600 -9.92 46.63 10.56
CA SER A 600 -9.70 45.24 10.98
C SER A 600 -10.28 44.15 10.05
N GLY A 601 -10.30 44.39 8.73
CA GLY A 601 -10.83 43.43 7.74
C GLY A 601 -10.28 42.00 7.90
N PRO A 602 -8.94 41.82 7.93
CA PRO A 602 -8.31 40.51 8.13
C PRO A 602 -8.67 39.84 9.46
N GLU A 603 -8.66 40.60 10.57
CA GLU A 603 -8.95 40.07 11.91
C GLU A 603 -10.43 39.67 12.06
N ARG A 604 -11.35 40.45 11.47
CA ARG A 604 -12.77 40.08 11.39
C ARG A 604 -12.97 38.80 10.56
N GLY A 605 -12.19 38.64 9.48
CA GLY A 605 -12.13 37.40 8.70
C GLY A 605 -11.68 36.20 9.52
N ARG A 606 -10.57 36.32 10.26
CA ARG A 606 -10.06 35.27 11.16
C ARG A 606 -11.05 34.90 12.25
N LYS A 607 -11.69 35.88 12.89
CA LYS A 607 -12.76 35.64 13.88
C LYS A 607 -13.93 34.86 13.26
N LYS A 608 -14.35 35.22 12.03
CA LYS A 608 -15.43 34.50 11.33
C LYS A 608 -15.01 33.06 11.00
N ALA A 609 -13.78 32.85 10.55
CA ALA A 609 -13.22 31.52 10.30
C ALA A 609 -13.19 30.68 11.59
N ALA A 610 -12.69 31.23 12.70
CA ALA A 610 -12.65 30.54 13.99
C ALA A 610 -14.06 30.19 14.52
N LYS A 611 -15.07 31.03 14.23
CA LYS A 611 -16.48 30.72 14.57
C LYS A 611 -16.98 29.50 13.78
N ILE A 612 -16.73 29.48 12.47
CA ILE A 612 -17.11 28.35 11.60
C ILE A 612 -16.37 27.08 12.02
N GLU A 613 -15.08 27.18 12.36
CA GLU A 613 -14.30 26.03 12.85
C GLU A 613 -14.88 25.44 14.13
N ARG A 614 -15.37 26.28 15.06
CA ARG A 614 -16.08 25.81 16.25
C ARG A 614 -17.37 25.07 15.90
N GLU A 615 -18.18 25.61 14.98
CA GLU A 615 -19.42 24.97 14.52
C GLU A 615 -19.16 23.61 13.84
N ILE A 616 -18.07 23.50 13.09
CA ILE A 616 -17.59 22.23 12.51
C ILE A 616 -17.21 21.24 13.61
N ALA A 617 -16.40 21.67 14.59
CA ALA A 617 -15.98 20.82 15.70
C ALA A 617 -17.17 20.35 16.55
N GLU A 618 -18.16 21.21 16.77
CA GLU A 618 -19.40 20.91 17.50
C GLU A 618 -20.21 19.82 16.77
N THR A 619 -20.41 19.98 15.46
CA THR A 619 -21.10 18.99 14.61
C THR A 619 -20.37 17.64 14.59
N ASN A 620 -19.04 17.67 14.43
CA ASN A 620 -18.22 16.46 14.40
C ASN A 620 -18.24 15.72 15.74
N THR A 621 -18.23 16.45 16.86
CA THR A 621 -18.30 15.86 18.20
C THR A 621 -19.64 15.16 18.42
N ALA A 622 -20.74 15.80 18.05
CA ALA A 622 -22.08 15.21 18.14
C ALA A 622 -22.24 13.96 17.26
N PHE A 623 -21.62 13.94 16.07
CA PHE A 623 -21.60 12.76 15.22
C PHE A 623 -20.71 11.66 15.82
N LYS A 624 -19.53 12.01 16.33
CA LYS A 624 -18.57 11.06 16.94
C LYS A 624 -19.17 10.34 18.14
N GLU A 625 -19.95 11.03 18.97
CA GLU A 625 -20.69 10.40 20.07
C GLU A 625 -21.65 9.29 19.57
N LYS A 626 -22.43 9.58 18.53
CA LYS A 626 -23.36 8.59 17.93
C LYS A 626 -22.61 7.43 17.26
N GLN A 627 -21.50 7.74 16.60
CA GLN A 627 -20.64 6.75 15.94
C GLN A 627 -20.07 5.77 16.97
N LEU A 628 -19.47 6.26 18.05
CA LEU A 628 -18.88 5.41 19.09
C LEU A 628 -19.93 4.50 19.76
N ARG A 629 -21.14 5.01 20.02
CA ARG A 629 -22.25 4.17 20.52
C ARG A 629 -22.60 3.04 19.57
N SER A 630 -22.64 3.32 18.27
CA SER A 630 -22.93 2.31 17.24
C SER A 630 -21.79 1.29 17.13
N GLU A 631 -20.54 1.74 17.14
CA GLU A 631 -19.35 0.88 17.05
C GLU A 631 -19.22 -0.02 18.27
N TYR A 632 -19.43 0.49 19.48
CA TYR A 632 -19.49 -0.29 20.71
C TYR A 632 -20.57 -1.39 20.64
N ALA A 633 -21.79 -1.02 20.22
CA ALA A 633 -22.88 -1.99 20.09
C ALA A 633 -22.54 -3.12 19.09
N GLN A 634 -21.86 -2.79 17.98
CA GLN A 634 -21.39 -3.78 17.01
C GLN A 634 -20.27 -4.67 17.56
N ALA A 635 -19.31 -4.08 18.28
CA ALA A 635 -18.22 -4.80 18.92
C ALA A 635 -18.77 -5.80 19.95
N LEU A 636 -19.71 -5.37 20.80
CA LEU A 636 -20.36 -6.23 21.79
C LEU A 636 -21.10 -7.42 21.13
N ARG A 637 -21.86 -7.18 20.06
CA ARG A 637 -22.55 -8.25 19.31
C ARG A 637 -21.56 -9.22 18.65
N THR A 638 -20.47 -8.69 18.12
CA THR A 638 -19.41 -9.49 17.48
C THR A 638 -18.70 -10.37 18.50
N TYR A 639 -18.40 -9.81 19.68
CA TYR A 639 -17.86 -10.56 20.82
C TYR A 639 -18.81 -11.66 21.28
N GLN A 640 -20.10 -11.37 21.47
CA GLN A 640 -21.09 -12.39 21.86
C GLN A 640 -21.15 -13.56 20.85
N LYS A 641 -21.16 -13.23 19.55
CA LYS A 641 -21.16 -14.22 18.45
C LYS A 641 -19.94 -15.13 18.53
N TRP A 642 -18.74 -14.56 18.58
CA TRP A 642 -17.50 -15.35 18.53
C TRP A 642 -17.17 -16.03 19.86
N ARG A 643 -17.60 -15.48 21.00
CA ARG A 643 -17.53 -16.14 22.30
C ARG A 643 -18.30 -17.45 22.29
N SER A 644 -19.55 -17.43 21.82
CA SER A 644 -20.38 -18.65 21.71
C SER A 644 -19.74 -19.67 20.77
N SER A 645 -19.22 -19.22 19.63
CA SER A 645 -18.55 -20.11 18.65
C SER A 645 -17.28 -20.73 19.22
N TRP A 646 -16.42 -19.94 19.88
CA TRP A 646 -15.20 -20.45 20.50
C TRP A 646 -15.49 -21.42 21.64
N GLN A 647 -16.51 -21.16 22.46
CA GLN A 647 -16.92 -22.09 23.52
C GLN A 647 -17.37 -23.45 22.98
N PHE A 648 -18.13 -23.47 21.87
CA PHE A 648 -18.50 -24.69 21.18
C PHE A 648 -17.28 -25.47 20.69
N TYR A 649 -16.37 -24.82 19.96
CA TYR A 649 -15.17 -25.49 19.45
C TYR A 649 -14.27 -25.99 20.59
N ARG A 650 -14.00 -25.16 21.60
CA ARG A 650 -13.14 -25.49 22.73
C ARG A 650 -13.65 -26.66 23.57
N ASN A 651 -14.94 -26.65 23.91
CA ASN A 651 -15.49 -27.60 24.87
C ASN A 651 -16.04 -28.88 24.23
N GLU A 652 -16.47 -28.82 22.97
CA GLU A 652 -17.15 -29.93 22.30
C GLU A 652 -16.37 -30.43 21.07
N ALA A 653 -16.05 -29.56 20.12
CA ALA A 653 -15.56 -30.00 18.80
C ALA A 653 -14.08 -30.41 18.76
N ILE A 654 -13.17 -29.66 19.42
CA ILE A 654 -11.73 -29.98 19.46
C ILE A 654 -11.48 -31.34 20.13
N PRO A 655 -12.03 -31.64 21.33
CA PRO A 655 -11.84 -32.95 21.96
C PRO A 655 -12.28 -34.11 21.06
N LEU A 656 -13.40 -33.94 20.35
CA LEU A 656 -13.91 -34.94 19.41
C LEU A 656 -13.00 -35.09 18.18
N ALA A 657 -12.50 -33.99 17.62
CA ALA A 657 -11.58 -34.00 16.48
C ALA A 657 -10.25 -34.69 16.82
N GLU A 658 -9.70 -34.44 18.02
CA GLU A 658 -8.50 -35.14 18.50
C GLU A 658 -8.74 -36.64 18.67
N GLU A 659 -9.88 -37.03 19.24
CA GLU A 659 -10.28 -38.43 19.38
C GLU A 659 -10.44 -39.11 18.01
N GLN A 660 -11.11 -38.45 17.07
CA GLN A 660 -11.25 -38.92 15.68
C GLN A 660 -9.88 -39.10 15.00
N ARG A 661 -8.94 -38.16 15.17
CA ARG A 661 -7.60 -38.25 14.59
C ARG A 661 -6.82 -39.45 15.15
N LYS A 662 -6.79 -39.58 16.48
CA LYS A 662 -6.08 -40.67 17.17
C LYS A 662 -6.72 -42.03 16.86
N GLY A 663 -8.05 -42.10 16.91
CA GLY A 663 -8.84 -43.30 16.63
C GLY A 663 -8.73 -43.76 15.18
N ALA A 664 -8.80 -42.83 14.20
CA ALA A 664 -8.63 -43.16 12.79
C ALA A 664 -7.22 -43.68 12.49
N LEU A 665 -6.18 -43.07 13.06
CA LEU A 665 -4.81 -43.55 12.92
C LEU A 665 -4.65 -44.96 13.45
N PHE A 666 -5.16 -45.24 14.65
CA PHE A 666 -5.12 -46.57 15.26
C PHE A 666 -5.92 -47.61 14.45
N ALA A 667 -7.14 -47.29 14.05
CA ALA A 667 -8.00 -48.20 13.31
C ALA A 667 -7.43 -48.52 11.91
N TYR A 668 -6.76 -47.56 11.27
CA TYR A 668 -6.05 -47.80 10.02
C TYR A 668 -4.81 -48.69 10.22
N THR A 669 -4.01 -48.48 11.29
CA THR A 669 -2.83 -49.32 11.57
C THR A 669 -3.20 -50.77 11.89
N GLU A 670 -4.37 -51.00 12.50
CA GLU A 670 -4.90 -52.35 12.77
C GLU A 670 -5.64 -52.97 11.56
N GLY A 671 -5.73 -52.26 10.44
CA GLY A 671 -6.43 -52.72 9.24
C GLY A 671 -7.96 -52.79 9.38
N ALA A 672 -8.53 -52.14 10.39
CA ALA A 672 -9.98 -52.14 10.67
C ALA A 672 -10.76 -51.15 9.79
N VAL A 673 -10.08 -50.17 9.18
CA VAL A 673 -10.70 -49.12 8.34
C VAL A 673 -9.94 -49.01 7.02
N ASP A 674 -10.67 -48.86 5.92
CA ASP A 674 -10.09 -48.70 4.59
C ASP A 674 -9.49 -47.29 4.36
N TYR A 675 -8.79 -47.14 3.24
CA TYR A 675 -8.11 -45.90 2.87
C TYR A 675 -9.08 -44.70 2.77
N ALA A 676 -10.23 -44.90 2.14
CA ALA A 676 -11.19 -43.83 1.89
C ALA A 676 -11.79 -43.33 3.20
N ALA A 677 -12.15 -44.24 4.10
CA ALA A 677 -12.68 -43.90 5.41
C ALA A 677 -11.63 -43.25 6.32
N PHE A 678 -10.38 -43.75 6.33
CA PHE A 678 -9.29 -43.11 7.08
C PHE A 678 -9.06 -41.66 6.64
N THR A 679 -8.91 -41.43 5.32
CA THR A 679 -8.65 -40.09 4.80
C THR A 679 -9.82 -39.13 5.00
N GLN A 680 -11.05 -39.63 4.95
CA GLN A 680 -12.24 -38.82 5.25
C GLN A 680 -12.30 -38.40 6.72
N ILE A 681 -12.13 -39.33 7.66
CA ILE A 681 -12.17 -39.02 9.10
C ILE A 681 -11.06 -38.03 9.48
N ILE A 682 -9.85 -38.25 8.96
CA ILE A 682 -8.72 -37.34 9.20
C ILE A 682 -9.02 -35.95 8.62
N ARG A 683 -9.59 -35.87 7.41
CA ARG A 683 -9.94 -34.60 6.79
C ARG A 683 -10.99 -33.83 7.61
N ASP A 684 -12.01 -34.52 8.10
CA ASP A 684 -13.08 -33.90 8.88
C ASP A 684 -12.56 -33.40 10.23
N ALA A 685 -11.69 -34.18 10.90
CA ALA A 685 -11.01 -33.76 12.12
C ALA A 685 -10.13 -32.51 11.89
N ILE A 686 -9.32 -32.50 10.82
CA ILE A 686 -8.45 -31.36 10.47
C ILE A 686 -9.26 -30.10 10.17
N ASN A 687 -10.33 -30.23 9.40
CA ASN A 687 -11.20 -29.10 9.09
C ASN A 687 -11.80 -28.53 10.37
N THR A 688 -12.25 -29.39 11.29
CA THR A 688 -12.78 -28.97 12.60
C THR A 688 -11.75 -28.21 13.43
N GLU A 689 -10.49 -28.67 13.47
CA GLU A 689 -9.41 -27.97 14.16
C GLU A 689 -9.04 -26.65 13.49
N MET A 690 -9.08 -26.59 12.15
CA MET A 690 -8.84 -25.35 11.40
C MET A 690 -9.93 -24.32 11.66
N ASP A 691 -11.19 -24.74 11.65
CA ASP A 691 -12.35 -23.89 11.96
C ASP A 691 -12.30 -23.40 13.41
N ALA A 692 -11.82 -24.25 14.33
CA ALA A 692 -11.58 -23.86 15.72
C ALA A 692 -10.48 -22.79 15.86
N LEU A 693 -9.38 -22.90 15.10
CA LEU A 693 -8.33 -21.88 15.06
C LEU A 693 -8.82 -20.55 14.45
N GLU A 694 -9.73 -20.60 13.48
CA GLU A 694 -10.38 -19.41 12.93
C GLU A 694 -11.37 -18.79 13.94
N ALA A 695 -12.17 -19.60 14.63
CA ALA A 695 -13.08 -19.15 15.68
C ALA A 695 -12.30 -18.50 16.84
N LEU A 696 -11.16 -19.06 17.23
CA LEU A 696 -10.26 -18.49 18.22
C LEU A 696 -9.72 -17.12 17.80
N ASP A 697 -9.18 -16.99 16.59
CA ASP A 697 -8.65 -15.70 16.09
C ASP A 697 -9.75 -14.62 16.08
N ASN A 698 -10.93 -14.96 15.57
CA ASN A 698 -12.06 -14.04 15.56
C ASN A 698 -12.54 -13.69 16.98
N TYR A 699 -12.52 -14.65 17.91
CA TYR A 699 -12.82 -14.40 19.32
C TYR A 699 -11.81 -13.44 19.93
N LEU A 700 -10.50 -13.67 19.78
CA LEU A 700 -9.45 -12.79 20.28
C LEU A 700 -9.56 -11.38 19.70
N LYS A 701 -9.73 -11.25 18.39
CA LYS A 701 -9.95 -9.96 17.72
C LYS A 701 -11.18 -9.24 18.29
N SER A 702 -12.27 -9.96 18.53
CA SER A 702 -13.47 -9.37 19.14
C SER A 702 -13.28 -8.95 20.60
N VAL A 703 -12.47 -9.68 21.38
CA VAL A 703 -12.09 -9.30 22.74
C VAL A 703 -11.27 -8.02 22.71
N PHE A 704 -10.27 -7.91 21.83
CA PHE A 704 -9.42 -6.72 21.74
C PHE A 704 -10.18 -5.50 21.24
N GLU A 705 -11.10 -5.68 20.29
CA GLU A 705 -12.01 -4.61 19.87
C GLU A 705 -12.96 -4.19 20.98
N LEU A 706 -13.45 -5.11 21.82
CA LEU A 706 -14.31 -4.74 22.94
C LEU A 706 -13.51 -4.02 24.04
N GLN A 707 -12.32 -4.52 24.38
CA GLN A 707 -11.39 -3.90 25.33
C GLN A 707 -11.00 -2.46 24.94
N TYR A 708 -10.95 -2.17 23.63
CA TYR A 708 -10.73 -0.80 23.14
C TYR A 708 -11.79 0.18 23.69
N TYR A 709 -13.03 -0.27 23.88
CA TYR A 709 -14.13 0.58 24.36
C TYR A 709 -14.34 0.52 25.88
N THR A 710 -13.98 -0.59 26.55
CA THR A 710 -14.32 -0.86 27.97
C THR A 710 -13.17 -0.62 28.94
N LEU A 711 -12.32 0.39 28.68
CA LEU A 711 -11.18 0.73 29.54
C LEU A 711 -11.59 1.27 30.91
#